data_AF-D2V5T9-F1
#
_entry.id   AF-D2V5T9-F1
#
_cell.length_a   1.000
_cell.length_b   1.000
_cell.length_c   1.000
_cell.angle_alpha   90.00
_cell.angle_beta   90.00
_cell.angle_gamma   90.00
#
_symmetry.space_group_name_H-M   'P 1'
#
loop_
_entity.id
_entity.type
_entity.pdbx_description
1 polymer ?
#
loop_
_entity_poly.entity_id
_entity_poly.type
_entity_poly.pdbx_seq_one_letter_code
_entity_poly.pdbx_strand_id
1 'polypeptide(L)'
;MPKHSFTDLLIVAISDDHHTSDDDNDDEHDCDKLIFKHFQQISSARIEKNKSIYKHLLLLENRLETISTFIEKYPFPDNDCKLAIFKAVSKNGLFLEAASANLRNDEEIVMRAVKKNVNAIEFVSEELRSDREFVKRMIVSARERLGGTCSFFKHLDKFHDDEEIVKMMVKKFANSLEFVSTRLKNEREIILEAVKRRGSSIRFVPEHLIDREVVLISVKSFFLALKYVPSEFLNDREILSAAIDFSGISMQYASDEIKSDREFVLEMVKLKGDCYCYIAGHLKLDREIAIEAIKTSSQSLRYAPDHFKDDDEIVSIAVRKDLSIVSAASQRFRDNADFIYDMASSASRVLDYITNCNYPLANDREFNLRLVEKFANYSEDIKYALNHGIEKELILKLIEIDPDCFVKVQSEDIKNDRKLLFDLLPHGEEILDLIPESLSNDRELILRAVKIYPIALKMASEELRADRDIAVQALMCSVDNFEFLSEELRSDGKIIEDILIRDAYVLQFAPESFGNDREIITTAIRNSFSNTYSFIGYELKEDRELILDYVKRCGSIENILQDFRNDREIVLTAIQQNGSEFQYASKSLRSDRELALIAVRNSCSLEHVLVEKFDRELVYEACKIESENLEYASEFRDDEDIVMVAACSDTGSKFFQYASDRLRNNRDFVLKVAKVNAGIIRYISEELCQDREIIMTAVSADGKLLKHASEELKGDRQVVEKAINSYSRSLKFASEYLRKDQELFEKAISKELTYSLATNKEMMNKIDVKIIEKCVVEQGYSLSYVPDSVKRNRSLVIKAVNADMDNILHVPHELIDKEFIMELSPAKFNILLLPLKWRRDRDIVLKALESNGKTIVYLSEEFKNEFKNNREILLKAMKTDSIPFIYASEELQNDREFVLESVATNGKVLNHVPLEYQLDREIVLTAVKNDGNSIEFGATCFMKDREIMWNVVQNFLSEKNTSNPLIYGSFEIRSDRELVLEAVRHDYNALDYAAQELLCDEEFMTQCVEININSLMYAHYQLRFNIDFLKRLNKTEIISETTDLHDCIDIEGLLGYYPKLKGLI
;
A
#
# COMPACT_ATOMS: atom_id res chain seq x y z
N MET A 1 -47.10 -25.54 -29.62
CA MET A 1 -47.11 -25.18 -28.18
C MET A 1 -47.64 -26.37 -27.39
N PRO A 2 -47.19 -26.66 -26.16
CA PRO A 2 -46.19 -25.98 -25.35
C PRO A 2 -44.94 -26.84 -25.05
N LYS A 3 -44.02 -26.16 -24.35
CA LYS A 3 -42.76 -26.54 -23.72
C LYS A 3 -42.76 -27.95 -23.10
N HIS A 4 -41.77 -28.77 -23.48
CA HIS A 4 -41.09 -29.62 -22.52
C HIS A 4 -39.66 -29.10 -22.42
N SER A 5 -39.26 -28.70 -21.22
CA SER A 5 -37.89 -28.24 -20.98
C SER A 5 -36.94 -29.41 -21.05
N PHE A 6 -35.66 -29.15 -21.33
CA PHE A 6 -34.58 -30.14 -21.32
C PHE A 6 -34.51 -30.95 -20.00
N THR A 7 -35.09 -30.42 -18.93
CA THR A 7 -35.31 -31.07 -17.63
C THR A 7 -36.31 -32.23 -17.68
N ASP A 8 -37.35 -32.20 -18.51
CA ASP A 8 -38.38 -33.25 -18.56
C ASP A 8 -37.85 -34.55 -19.21
N LEU A 9 -36.88 -34.44 -20.12
CA LEU A 9 -36.18 -35.59 -20.72
C LEU A 9 -35.10 -36.18 -19.79
N LEU A 10 -34.59 -35.41 -18.84
CA LEU A 10 -33.62 -35.88 -17.86
C LEU A 10 -34.29 -36.67 -16.72
N ILE A 11 -35.56 -36.38 -16.40
CA ILE A 11 -36.29 -37.02 -15.29
C ILE A 11 -36.70 -38.46 -15.63
N VAL A 12 -36.94 -38.79 -16.90
CA VAL A 12 -37.22 -40.17 -17.33
C VAL A 12 -35.93 -41.02 -17.37
N ALA A 13 -34.75 -40.40 -17.51
CA ALA A 13 -33.47 -41.12 -17.54
C ALA A 13 -32.87 -41.42 -16.16
N ILE A 14 -33.42 -40.85 -15.07
CA ILE A 14 -32.91 -40.99 -13.69
C ILE A 14 -33.87 -41.79 -12.79
N SER A 15 -34.98 -42.31 -13.32
CA SER A 15 -35.93 -43.12 -12.55
C SER A 15 -36.08 -44.52 -13.14
N ASP A 16 -35.10 -45.39 -12.86
CA ASP A 16 -35.33 -46.77 -12.40
C ASP A 16 -33.99 -47.49 -12.21
N ASP A 17 -33.55 -47.54 -10.95
CA ASP A 17 -32.65 -48.58 -10.45
C ASP A 17 -33.53 -49.69 -9.88
N HIS A 18 -33.56 -50.88 -10.51
CA HIS A 18 -33.66 -52.14 -9.78
C HIS A 18 -33.22 -53.35 -10.62
N HIS A 19 -32.14 -53.96 -10.14
CA HIS A 19 -31.92 -55.40 -9.97
C HIS A 19 -31.91 -56.39 -11.15
N THR A 20 -30.74 -57.03 -11.26
CA THR A 20 -30.46 -58.47 -11.38
C THR A 20 -30.69 -59.21 -12.70
N SER A 21 -29.57 -59.80 -13.14
CA SER A 21 -29.37 -61.15 -13.74
C SER A 21 -30.05 -61.48 -15.07
N ASP A 22 -29.19 -61.93 -16.00
CA ASP A 22 -29.35 -63.03 -16.97
C ASP A 22 -30.77 -63.37 -17.43
N ASP A 23 -31.12 -63.00 -18.67
CA ASP A 23 -31.31 -63.95 -19.78
C ASP A 23 -31.94 -63.25 -21.00
N ASP A 24 -31.35 -63.57 -22.16
CA ASP A 24 -31.87 -63.69 -23.52
C ASP A 24 -33.18 -63.02 -23.99
N ASN A 25 -33.01 -62.39 -25.17
CA ASN A 25 -33.90 -62.31 -26.35
C ASN A 25 -34.65 -60.99 -26.68
N ASP A 26 -34.33 -60.56 -27.90
CA ASP A 26 -35.17 -59.98 -28.97
C ASP A 26 -35.50 -58.47 -29.00
N ASP A 27 -34.76 -57.77 -29.88
CA ASP A 27 -35.27 -57.02 -31.05
C ASP A 27 -36.17 -55.76 -30.88
N GLU A 28 -35.87 -54.85 -29.93
CA GLU A 28 -36.53 -53.53 -29.93
C GLU A 28 -35.67 -52.27 -29.71
N HIS A 29 -34.33 -52.34 -29.75
CA HIS A 29 -33.46 -51.19 -29.40
C HIS A 29 -32.45 -50.73 -30.46
N ASP A 30 -32.82 -50.70 -31.74
CA ASP A 30 -31.95 -50.11 -32.79
C ASP A 30 -32.16 -48.59 -32.94
N CYS A 31 -33.37 -48.08 -32.70
CA CYS A 31 -33.65 -46.64 -32.74
C CYS A 31 -33.01 -45.88 -31.57
N ASP A 32 -33.07 -46.42 -30.35
CA ASP A 32 -32.48 -45.77 -29.18
C ASP A 32 -30.95 -45.79 -29.22
N LYS A 33 -30.33 -46.85 -29.74
CA LYS A 33 -28.89 -46.88 -30.01
C LYS A 33 -28.49 -45.87 -31.08
N LEU A 34 -29.28 -45.70 -32.14
CA LEU A 34 -29.01 -44.68 -33.17
C LEU A 34 -29.19 -43.26 -32.63
N ILE A 35 -30.22 -42.99 -31.83
CA ILE A 35 -30.45 -41.69 -31.19
C ILE A 35 -29.36 -41.41 -30.16
N PHE A 36 -28.98 -42.39 -29.34
CA PHE A 36 -27.89 -42.25 -28.38
C PHE A 36 -26.55 -42.02 -29.06
N LYS A 37 -26.27 -42.74 -30.15
CA LYS A 37 -25.05 -42.56 -30.96
C LYS A 37 -25.05 -41.20 -31.68
N HIS A 38 -26.20 -40.73 -32.13
CA HIS A 38 -26.37 -39.40 -32.72
C HIS A 38 -26.20 -38.28 -31.67
N PHE A 39 -26.78 -38.44 -30.48
CA PHE A 39 -26.58 -37.51 -29.37
C PHE A 39 -25.15 -37.54 -28.85
N GLN A 40 -24.49 -38.70 -28.80
CA GLN A 40 -23.06 -38.83 -28.50
C GLN A 40 -22.21 -38.13 -29.56
N GLN A 41 -22.54 -38.28 -30.85
CA GLN A 41 -21.83 -37.60 -31.94
C GLN A 41 -22.05 -36.08 -31.93
N ILE A 42 -23.28 -35.61 -31.67
CA ILE A 42 -23.58 -34.18 -31.56
C ILE A 42 -22.92 -33.59 -30.31
N SER A 43 -22.98 -34.29 -29.18
CA SER A 43 -22.39 -33.84 -27.93
C SER A 43 -20.87 -33.87 -27.99
N SER A 44 -20.25 -34.90 -28.57
CA SER A 44 -18.80 -34.96 -28.80
C SER A 44 -18.33 -33.90 -29.79
N ALA A 45 -19.04 -33.69 -30.91
CA ALA A 45 -18.73 -32.62 -31.86
C ALA A 45 -18.87 -31.21 -31.22
N ARG A 46 -19.89 -31.01 -30.36
CA ARG A 46 -20.02 -29.75 -29.59
C ARG A 46 -18.93 -29.61 -28.54
N ILE A 47 -18.53 -30.68 -27.85
CA ILE A 47 -17.44 -30.67 -26.87
C ILE A 47 -16.11 -30.39 -27.56
N GLU A 48 -15.85 -30.96 -28.74
CA GLU A 48 -14.67 -30.65 -29.55
C GLU A 48 -14.68 -29.20 -30.04
N LYS A 49 -15.82 -28.71 -30.54
CA LYS A 49 -15.98 -27.29 -30.93
C LYS A 49 -15.71 -26.37 -29.73
N ASN A 50 -16.21 -26.71 -28.55
CA ASN A 50 -16.00 -25.96 -27.31
C ASN A 50 -14.56 -26.08 -26.78
N LYS A 51 -13.91 -27.23 -26.89
CA LYS A 51 -12.47 -27.43 -26.58
C LYS A 51 -11.58 -26.62 -27.51
N SER A 52 -11.90 -26.57 -28.80
CA SER A 52 -11.24 -25.70 -29.78
C SER A 52 -11.35 -24.23 -29.38
N ILE A 53 -12.55 -23.75 -29.03
CA ILE A 53 -12.79 -22.40 -28.51
C ILE A 53 -11.97 -22.14 -27.23
N TYR A 54 -11.94 -23.09 -26.29
CA TYR A 54 -11.19 -22.97 -25.04
C TYR A 54 -9.67 -22.94 -25.23
N LYS A 55 -9.14 -23.78 -26.12
CA LYS A 55 -7.71 -23.83 -26.46
C LYS A 55 -7.27 -22.55 -27.17
N HIS A 56 -8.15 -21.98 -28.02
CA HIS A 56 -7.93 -20.69 -28.67
C HIS A 56 -7.94 -19.52 -27.67
N LEU A 57 -8.84 -19.58 -26.66
CA LEU A 57 -8.89 -18.61 -25.56
C LEU A 57 -7.67 -18.67 -24.63
N LEU A 58 -7.02 -19.82 -24.47
CA LEU A 58 -5.78 -19.97 -23.70
C LEU A 58 -4.56 -19.38 -24.44
N LEU A 59 -4.51 -19.50 -25.77
CA LEU A 59 -3.43 -18.94 -26.59
C LEU A 59 -3.43 -17.40 -26.62
N LEU A 60 -4.57 -16.77 -26.33
CA LEU A 60 -4.71 -15.32 -26.19
C LEU A 60 -3.99 -14.73 -24.97
N GLU A 61 -3.55 -15.55 -24.00
CA GLU A 61 -2.93 -15.05 -22.77
C GLU A 61 -1.48 -14.57 -22.92
N ASN A 62 -0.77 -14.86 -24.04
CA ASN A 62 0.69 -14.84 -23.99
C ASN A 62 1.53 -14.18 -25.10
N ARG A 63 1.04 -13.34 -26.05
CA ARG A 63 1.98 -12.74 -27.06
C ARG A 63 1.71 -11.32 -27.59
N LEU A 64 2.82 -10.70 -27.99
CA LEU A 64 3.04 -9.39 -28.64
C LEU A 64 3.04 -9.47 -30.21
N GLU A 65 2.28 -10.38 -30.82
CA GLU A 65 2.14 -10.40 -32.30
C GLU A 65 1.06 -9.40 -32.78
N THR A 66 1.16 -8.91 -34.03
CA THR A 66 0.12 -8.07 -34.64
C THR A 66 -1.18 -8.86 -34.82
N ILE A 67 -2.31 -8.20 -34.59
CA ILE A 67 -3.63 -8.87 -34.51
C ILE A 67 -4.03 -9.51 -35.85
N SER A 68 -3.69 -8.88 -36.97
CA SER A 68 -3.99 -9.40 -38.32
C SER A 68 -3.29 -10.73 -38.60
N THR A 69 -2.00 -10.84 -38.28
CA THR A 69 -1.23 -12.08 -38.48
C THR A 69 -1.69 -13.20 -37.54
N PHE A 70 -2.16 -12.84 -36.33
CA PHE A 70 -2.75 -13.80 -35.40
C PHE A 70 -4.09 -14.36 -35.91
N ILE A 71 -4.99 -13.50 -36.40
CA ILE A 71 -6.31 -13.93 -36.93
C ILE A 71 -6.14 -14.76 -38.22
N GLU A 72 -5.21 -14.40 -39.10
CA GLU A 72 -4.91 -15.17 -40.32
C GLU A 72 -4.37 -16.57 -39.99
N LYS A 73 -3.51 -16.67 -38.98
CA LYS A 73 -2.92 -17.95 -38.55
C LYS A 73 -3.91 -18.82 -37.76
N TYR A 74 -4.86 -18.20 -37.06
CA TYR A 74 -5.83 -18.88 -36.21
C TYR A 74 -7.23 -18.23 -36.30
N PRO A 75 -8.01 -18.50 -37.36
CA PRO A 75 -9.32 -17.89 -37.56
C PRO A 75 -10.30 -18.29 -36.44
N PHE A 76 -11.20 -17.37 -36.06
CA PHE A 76 -12.24 -17.67 -35.09
C PHE A 76 -13.16 -18.79 -35.62
N PRO A 77 -13.42 -19.84 -34.81
CA PRO A 77 -14.18 -21.00 -35.28
C PRO A 77 -15.66 -20.69 -35.58
N ASP A 78 -16.19 -19.58 -35.05
CA ASP A 78 -17.54 -19.07 -35.31
C ASP A 78 -17.60 -17.57 -34.97
N ASN A 79 -17.50 -16.72 -35.98
CA ASN A 79 -17.48 -15.26 -35.81
C ASN A 79 -18.87 -14.64 -35.56
N ASP A 80 -19.93 -15.45 -35.59
CA ASP A 80 -21.30 -15.11 -35.18
C ASP A 80 -21.59 -15.51 -33.71
N CYS A 81 -20.67 -16.20 -33.04
CA CYS A 81 -20.84 -16.60 -31.65
C CYS A 81 -20.63 -15.42 -30.68
N LYS A 82 -21.74 -14.85 -30.17
CA LYS A 82 -21.76 -13.74 -29.21
C LYS A 82 -20.86 -14.01 -27.98
N LEU A 83 -20.90 -15.20 -27.38
CA LEU A 83 -20.10 -15.50 -26.17
C LEU A 83 -18.58 -15.57 -26.45
N ALA A 84 -18.18 -16.14 -27.58
CA ALA A 84 -16.78 -16.25 -27.97
C ALA A 84 -16.18 -14.86 -28.24
N ILE A 85 -16.89 -14.05 -29.04
CA ILE A 85 -16.50 -12.66 -29.32
C ILE A 85 -16.51 -11.83 -28.03
N PHE A 86 -17.53 -11.98 -27.17
CA PHE A 86 -17.63 -11.27 -25.88
C PHE A 86 -16.41 -11.51 -24.99
N LYS A 87 -15.90 -12.75 -24.91
CA LYS A 87 -14.72 -13.10 -24.12
C LYS A 87 -13.43 -12.57 -24.76
N ALA A 88 -13.31 -12.63 -26.09
CA ALA A 88 -12.17 -12.10 -26.84
C ALA A 88 -12.04 -10.57 -26.71
N VAL A 89 -13.12 -9.81 -26.96
CA VAL A 89 -13.10 -8.33 -26.85
C VAL A 89 -12.90 -7.84 -25.42
N SER A 90 -13.28 -8.65 -24.42
CA SER A 90 -13.01 -8.36 -23.01
C SER A 90 -11.52 -8.40 -22.67
N LYS A 91 -10.70 -9.13 -23.44
CA LYS A 91 -9.24 -9.18 -23.30
C LYS A 91 -8.57 -8.10 -24.15
N ASN A 92 -8.89 -8.01 -25.44
CA ASN A 92 -8.43 -6.94 -26.32
C ASN A 92 -9.55 -6.47 -27.26
N GLY A 93 -9.95 -5.20 -27.13
CA GLY A 93 -11.10 -4.64 -27.86
C GLY A 93 -10.97 -4.66 -29.38
N LEU A 94 -9.76 -4.72 -29.94
CA LEU A 94 -9.53 -4.71 -31.39
C LEU A 94 -9.97 -6.01 -32.09
N PHE A 95 -10.19 -7.11 -31.35
CA PHE A 95 -10.72 -8.36 -31.93
C PHE A 95 -12.14 -8.23 -32.50
N LEU A 96 -12.81 -7.09 -32.28
CA LEU A 96 -14.07 -6.78 -32.94
C LEU A 96 -13.96 -6.78 -34.47
N GLU A 97 -12.77 -6.51 -35.04
CA GLU A 97 -12.48 -6.62 -36.47
C GLU A 97 -12.83 -7.99 -37.06
N ALA A 98 -12.78 -9.07 -36.28
CA ALA A 98 -13.08 -10.42 -36.76
C ALA A 98 -14.55 -10.82 -36.61
N ALA A 99 -15.35 -10.04 -35.88
CA ALA A 99 -16.76 -10.35 -35.62
C ALA A 99 -17.60 -10.21 -36.90
N SER A 100 -18.76 -10.86 -36.95
CA SER A 100 -19.71 -10.69 -38.06
C SER A 100 -20.35 -9.30 -38.07
N ALA A 101 -20.95 -8.91 -39.20
CA ALA A 101 -21.64 -7.62 -39.35
C ALA A 101 -22.74 -7.41 -38.30
N ASN A 102 -23.46 -8.48 -37.94
CA ASN A 102 -24.52 -8.43 -36.93
C ASN A 102 -23.96 -8.12 -35.54
N LEU A 103 -22.85 -8.76 -35.15
CA LEU A 103 -22.23 -8.53 -33.84
C LEU A 103 -21.48 -7.19 -33.75
N ARG A 104 -20.98 -6.67 -34.88
CA ARG A 104 -20.46 -5.28 -34.96
C ARG A 104 -21.55 -4.22 -34.82
N ASN A 105 -22.82 -4.62 -34.92
CA ASN A 105 -24.00 -3.79 -34.65
C ASN A 105 -24.65 -4.10 -33.29
N ASP A 106 -24.12 -5.04 -32.50
CA ASP A 106 -24.61 -5.34 -31.15
C ASP A 106 -23.99 -4.36 -30.15
N GLU A 107 -24.82 -3.45 -29.63
CA GLU A 107 -24.39 -2.39 -28.71
C GLU A 107 -23.61 -2.93 -27.50
N GLU A 108 -24.00 -4.07 -26.94
CA GLU A 108 -23.41 -4.61 -25.71
C GLU A 108 -21.97 -5.08 -25.94
N ILE A 109 -21.75 -5.82 -27.03
CA ILE A 109 -20.43 -6.31 -27.43
C ILE A 109 -19.52 -5.14 -27.79
N VAL A 110 -20.05 -4.21 -28.58
CA VAL A 110 -19.30 -3.03 -29.03
C VAL A 110 -18.89 -2.15 -27.84
N MET A 111 -19.80 -1.86 -26.90
CA MET A 111 -19.48 -1.05 -25.71
C MET A 111 -18.40 -1.71 -24.85
N ARG A 112 -18.38 -3.04 -24.78
CA ARG A 112 -17.34 -3.80 -24.08
C ARG A 112 -15.98 -3.67 -24.77
N ALA A 113 -15.97 -3.82 -26.10
CA ALA A 113 -14.78 -3.68 -26.93
C ALA A 113 -14.17 -2.26 -26.79
N VAL A 114 -15.00 -1.23 -26.93
CA VAL A 114 -14.58 0.18 -26.83
C VAL A 114 -14.12 0.55 -25.42
N LYS A 115 -14.76 0.02 -24.36
CA LYS A 115 -14.28 0.18 -22.96
C LYS A 115 -12.87 -0.37 -22.76
N LYS A 116 -12.48 -1.40 -23.50
CA LYS A 116 -11.15 -2.02 -23.42
C LYS A 116 -10.13 -1.36 -24.33
N ASN A 117 -10.51 -1.00 -25.55
CA ASN A 117 -9.69 -0.24 -26.47
C ASN A 117 -10.58 0.66 -27.35
N VAL A 118 -10.44 1.97 -27.19
CA VAL A 118 -11.31 2.95 -27.86
C VAL A 118 -11.16 2.93 -29.38
N ASN A 119 -10.01 2.51 -29.89
CA ASN A 119 -9.77 2.36 -31.34
C ASN A 119 -10.59 1.25 -31.99
N ALA A 120 -11.24 0.37 -31.20
CA ALA A 120 -12.17 -0.62 -31.74
C ALA A 120 -13.37 0.00 -32.48
N ILE A 121 -13.63 1.31 -32.31
CA ILE A 121 -14.68 2.04 -33.03
C ILE A 121 -14.53 1.94 -34.56
N GLU A 122 -13.30 1.76 -35.06
CA GLU A 122 -12.99 1.62 -36.48
C GLU A 122 -13.73 0.43 -37.13
N PHE A 123 -14.12 -0.57 -36.33
CA PHE A 123 -14.77 -1.79 -36.81
C PHE A 123 -16.28 -1.85 -36.50
N VAL A 124 -16.84 -0.85 -35.82
CA VAL A 124 -18.27 -0.80 -35.44
C VAL A 124 -19.15 -0.55 -36.66
N SER A 125 -20.41 -0.99 -36.68
CA SER A 125 -21.34 -0.65 -37.78
C SER A 125 -21.48 0.88 -37.99
N GLU A 126 -21.76 1.31 -39.22
CA GLU A 126 -22.04 2.73 -39.50
C GLU A 126 -23.31 3.24 -38.81
N GLU A 127 -24.27 2.35 -38.56
CA GLU A 127 -25.52 2.64 -37.84
C GLU A 127 -25.23 3.11 -36.41
N LEU A 128 -24.47 2.33 -35.63
CA LEU A 128 -24.08 2.71 -34.27
C LEU A 128 -23.12 3.91 -34.26
N ARG A 129 -22.19 4.01 -35.22
CA ARG A 129 -21.32 5.20 -35.35
C ARG A 129 -22.09 6.48 -35.67
N SER A 130 -23.30 6.37 -36.20
CA SER A 130 -24.19 7.50 -36.48
C SER A 130 -25.20 7.75 -35.35
N ASP A 131 -25.29 6.87 -34.35
CA ASP A 131 -26.17 7.02 -33.20
C ASP A 131 -25.56 7.96 -32.16
N ARG A 132 -26.24 9.09 -31.96
CA ARG A 132 -25.83 10.16 -31.06
C ARG A 132 -25.76 9.73 -29.60
N GLU A 133 -26.73 8.94 -29.12
CA GLU A 133 -26.79 8.52 -27.72
C GLU A 133 -25.75 7.45 -27.42
N PHE A 134 -25.53 6.54 -28.37
CA PHE A 134 -24.46 5.56 -28.30
C PHE A 134 -23.08 6.24 -28.19
N VAL A 135 -22.80 7.23 -29.05
CA VAL A 135 -21.52 7.97 -29.02
C VAL A 135 -21.32 8.70 -27.69
N LYS A 136 -22.36 9.32 -27.11
CA LYS A 136 -22.27 9.93 -25.77
C LYS A 136 -21.90 8.90 -24.69
N ARG A 137 -22.60 7.76 -24.65
CA ARG A 137 -22.30 6.67 -23.70
C ARG A 137 -20.87 6.15 -23.84
N MET A 138 -20.40 6.03 -25.08
CA MET A 138 -19.05 5.61 -25.42
C MET A 138 -18.01 6.58 -24.87
N ILE A 139 -18.17 7.89 -25.12
CA ILE A 139 -17.24 8.94 -24.64
C ILE A 139 -17.14 8.91 -23.12
N VAL A 140 -18.28 8.82 -22.42
CA VAL A 140 -18.31 8.74 -20.94
C VAL A 140 -17.60 7.49 -20.43
N SER A 141 -17.72 6.36 -21.13
CA SER A 141 -17.16 5.06 -20.71
C SER A 141 -15.69 4.84 -21.04
N ALA A 142 -15.13 5.60 -21.99
CA ALA A 142 -13.75 5.42 -22.47
C ALA A 142 -12.70 5.75 -21.39
N ARG A 143 -11.58 5.00 -21.34
CA ARG A 143 -10.45 5.24 -20.43
C ARG A 143 -9.30 5.93 -21.15
N GLU A 144 -8.67 6.91 -20.52
CA GLU A 144 -7.50 7.64 -21.05
C GLU A 144 -6.24 6.76 -20.89
N ARG A 145 -5.52 6.47 -21.98
CA ARG A 145 -4.18 5.84 -21.93
C ARG A 145 -3.10 6.92 -22.05
N LEU A 146 -2.05 6.82 -21.23
CA LEU A 146 -0.84 7.64 -21.32
C LEU A 146 -0.27 7.56 -22.75
N GLY A 147 -0.21 8.69 -23.47
CA GLY A 147 0.31 8.75 -24.85
C GLY A 147 -0.64 9.33 -25.91
N GLY A 148 -1.95 9.42 -25.65
CA GLY A 148 -2.90 10.30 -26.36
C GLY A 148 -2.89 10.34 -27.90
N THR A 149 -3.29 9.26 -28.57
CA THR A 149 -3.85 9.37 -29.93
C THR A 149 -5.37 9.27 -29.86
N CYS A 150 -6.06 10.36 -30.21
CA CYS A 150 -7.52 10.39 -30.36
C CYS A 150 -7.93 9.93 -31.78
N SER A 151 -7.21 8.94 -32.33
CA SER A 151 -7.38 8.45 -33.70
C SER A 151 -8.79 7.94 -33.98
N PHE A 152 -9.52 7.56 -32.93
CA PHE A 152 -10.87 7.07 -33.03
C PHE A 152 -11.88 8.14 -33.47
N PHE A 153 -11.65 9.44 -33.15
CA PHE A 153 -12.58 10.52 -33.53
C PHE A 153 -12.58 10.78 -35.04
N LYS A 154 -11.51 10.37 -35.75
CA LYS A 154 -11.45 10.31 -37.22
C LYS A 154 -12.57 9.47 -37.83
N HIS A 155 -13.15 8.51 -37.10
CA HIS A 155 -14.20 7.63 -37.61
C HIS A 155 -15.62 8.10 -37.26
N LEU A 156 -15.75 9.30 -36.68
CA LEU A 156 -17.02 9.93 -36.25
C LEU A 156 -17.30 11.23 -37.01
N ASP A 157 -17.13 11.22 -38.33
CA ASP A 157 -17.18 12.40 -39.21
C ASP A 157 -18.46 13.24 -39.08
N LYS A 158 -19.60 12.58 -38.84
CA LYS A 158 -20.90 13.25 -38.66
C LYS A 158 -20.95 14.17 -37.44
N PHE A 159 -20.10 13.94 -36.44
CA PHE A 159 -20.10 14.67 -35.17
C PHE A 159 -18.94 15.66 -35.03
N HIS A 160 -18.12 15.84 -36.07
CA HIS A 160 -17.04 16.84 -36.07
C HIS A 160 -17.56 18.28 -35.91
N ASP A 161 -18.84 18.53 -36.24
CA ASP A 161 -19.51 19.82 -36.10
C ASP A 161 -20.63 19.84 -35.03
N ASP A 162 -20.79 18.78 -34.22
CA ASP A 162 -21.75 18.74 -33.10
C ASP A 162 -21.11 19.33 -31.83
N GLU A 163 -21.57 20.52 -31.43
CA GLU A 163 -21.00 21.29 -30.32
C GLU A 163 -20.98 20.51 -28.99
N GLU A 164 -22.04 19.76 -28.68
CA GLU A 164 -22.16 19.05 -27.41
C GLU A 164 -21.18 17.87 -27.36
N ILE A 165 -21.09 17.08 -28.44
CA ILE A 165 -20.17 15.96 -28.54
C ILE A 165 -18.72 16.44 -28.56
N VAL A 166 -18.42 17.52 -29.30
CA VAL A 166 -17.09 18.11 -29.35
C VAL A 166 -16.66 18.61 -27.96
N LYS A 167 -17.52 19.30 -27.21
CA LYS A 167 -17.21 19.74 -25.84
C LYS A 167 -16.94 18.55 -24.91
N MET A 168 -17.75 17.49 -24.98
CA MET A 168 -17.51 16.26 -24.21
C MET A 168 -16.20 15.57 -24.59
N MET A 169 -15.88 15.54 -25.89
CA MET A 169 -14.66 14.95 -26.43
C MET A 169 -13.42 15.72 -26.01
N VAL A 170 -13.42 17.04 -26.16
CA VAL A 170 -12.27 17.89 -25.82
C VAL A 170 -11.98 17.88 -24.33
N LYS A 171 -13.03 17.93 -23.49
CA LYS A 171 -12.92 17.85 -22.03
C LYS A 171 -12.22 16.57 -21.56
N LYS A 172 -12.42 15.47 -22.29
CA LYS A 172 -11.88 14.15 -21.94
C LYS A 172 -10.60 13.77 -22.69
N PHE A 173 -10.50 14.17 -23.96
CA PHE A 173 -9.42 13.86 -24.89
C PHE A 173 -9.02 15.12 -25.65
N ALA A 174 -8.12 15.92 -25.08
CA ALA A 174 -7.74 17.22 -25.62
C ALA A 174 -7.21 17.19 -27.07
N ASN A 175 -6.54 16.10 -27.48
CA ASN A 175 -6.05 15.91 -28.85
C ASN A 175 -7.17 15.67 -29.90
N SER A 176 -8.43 15.52 -29.48
CA SER A 176 -9.59 15.43 -30.40
C SER A 176 -9.78 16.71 -31.22
N LEU A 177 -9.20 17.83 -30.77
CA LEU A 177 -9.21 19.11 -31.49
C LEU A 177 -8.71 18.97 -32.94
N GLU A 178 -7.84 18.00 -33.24
CA GLU A 178 -7.36 17.73 -34.61
C GLU A 178 -8.49 17.51 -35.63
N PHE A 179 -9.57 16.81 -35.26
CA PHE A 179 -10.65 16.42 -36.19
C PHE A 179 -11.90 17.30 -36.10
N VAL A 180 -11.94 18.26 -35.18
CA VAL A 180 -13.08 19.19 -35.03
C VAL A 180 -13.26 20.02 -36.32
N SER A 181 -14.50 20.37 -36.64
CA SER A 181 -14.85 21.23 -37.78
C SER A 181 -14.13 22.59 -37.69
N THR A 182 -13.85 23.22 -38.83
CA THR A 182 -13.22 24.55 -38.85
C THR A 182 -14.06 25.61 -38.16
N ARG A 183 -15.40 25.46 -38.15
CA ARG A 183 -16.33 26.34 -37.44
C ARG A 183 -16.13 26.27 -35.93
N LEU A 184 -16.15 25.08 -35.34
CA LEU A 184 -16.02 24.88 -33.89
C LEU A 184 -14.58 25.04 -33.39
N LYS A 185 -13.57 24.77 -34.24
CA LYS A 185 -12.16 25.10 -33.95
C LYS A 185 -11.92 26.58 -33.74
N ASN A 186 -12.79 27.45 -34.25
CA ASN A 186 -12.68 28.89 -34.06
C ASN A 186 -13.33 29.38 -32.76
N GLU A 187 -13.98 28.50 -31.98
CA GLU A 187 -14.58 28.86 -30.71
C GLU A 187 -13.54 28.88 -29.59
N ARG A 188 -13.34 30.06 -28.99
CA ARG A 188 -12.34 30.29 -27.94
C ARG A 188 -12.53 29.36 -26.72
N GLU A 189 -13.78 29.11 -26.33
CA GLU A 189 -14.09 28.25 -25.18
C GLU A 189 -13.55 26.82 -25.37
N ILE A 190 -13.72 26.26 -26.57
CA ILE A 190 -13.26 24.89 -26.91
C ILE A 190 -11.73 24.84 -26.92
N ILE A 191 -11.07 25.86 -27.47
CA ILE A 191 -9.59 25.96 -27.47
C ILE A 191 -9.04 26.00 -26.04
N LEU A 192 -9.58 26.88 -25.18
CA LEU A 192 -9.10 27.04 -23.81
C LEU A 192 -9.28 25.77 -22.99
N GLU A 193 -10.41 25.06 -23.13
CA GLU A 193 -10.65 23.80 -22.44
C GLU A 193 -9.66 22.70 -22.88
N ALA A 194 -9.38 22.60 -24.19
CA ALA A 194 -8.41 21.65 -24.74
C ALA A 194 -7.00 21.91 -24.19
N VAL A 195 -6.57 23.16 -24.28
CA VAL A 195 -5.22 23.60 -23.91
C VAL A 195 -4.98 23.50 -22.41
N LYS A 196 -5.97 23.87 -21.59
CA LYS A 196 -5.92 23.74 -20.13
C LYS A 196 -5.76 22.29 -19.69
N ARG A 197 -6.42 21.36 -20.39
CA ARG A 197 -6.34 19.93 -20.08
C ARG A 197 -4.99 19.34 -20.51
N ARG A 198 -4.49 19.69 -21.70
CA ARG A 198 -3.20 19.24 -22.21
C ARG A 198 -2.57 20.28 -23.12
N GLY A 199 -1.52 20.93 -22.65
CA GLY A 199 -0.84 22.01 -23.38
C GLY A 199 -0.31 21.64 -24.76
N SER A 200 0.00 20.37 -25.04
CA SER A 200 0.41 19.90 -26.39
C SER A 200 -0.65 20.08 -27.47
N SER A 201 -1.91 20.30 -27.10
CA SER A 201 -3.04 20.44 -28.03
C SER A 201 -2.97 21.74 -28.85
N ILE A 202 -2.14 22.71 -28.43
CA ILE A 202 -1.90 23.96 -29.15
C ILE A 202 -1.46 23.73 -30.61
N ARG A 203 -0.80 22.60 -30.92
CA ARG A 203 -0.41 22.22 -32.29
C ARG A 203 -1.56 22.10 -33.29
N PHE A 204 -2.80 21.98 -32.79
CA PHE A 204 -4.02 21.85 -33.59
C PHE A 204 -4.87 23.11 -33.60
N VAL A 205 -4.47 24.15 -32.86
CA VAL A 205 -5.16 25.44 -32.81
C VAL A 205 -4.82 26.23 -34.08
N PRO A 206 -5.80 26.85 -34.76
CA PRO A 206 -5.51 27.73 -35.89
C PRO A 206 -4.57 28.88 -35.48
N GLU A 207 -3.52 29.14 -36.26
CA GLU A 207 -2.46 30.11 -35.93
C GLU A 207 -3.00 31.50 -35.54
N HIS A 208 -4.03 31.98 -36.26
CA HIS A 208 -4.65 33.29 -36.00
C HIS A 208 -5.39 33.41 -34.66
N LEU A 209 -5.59 32.31 -33.93
CA LEU A 209 -6.24 32.26 -32.61
C LEU A 209 -5.26 31.94 -31.49
N ILE A 210 -3.99 31.74 -31.82
CA ILE A 210 -2.92 31.56 -30.83
C ILE A 210 -2.52 32.95 -30.33
N ASP A 211 -3.05 33.32 -29.16
CA ASP A 211 -2.65 34.53 -28.46
C ASP A 211 -1.84 34.23 -27.20
N ARG A 212 -1.36 35.30 -26.56
CA ARG A 212 -0.54 35.23 -25.35
C ARG A 212 -1.18 34.42 -24.23
N GLU A 213 -2.50 34.52 -24.04
CA GLU A 213 -3.22 33.82 -22.97
C GLU A 213 -3.25 32.31 -23.25
N VAL A 214 -3.58 31.91 -24.48
CA VAL A 214 -3.60 30.51 -24.91
C VAL A 214 -2.21 29.89 -24.76
N VAL A 215 -1.15 30.61 -25.14
CA VAL A 215 0.23 30.14 -24.99
C VAL A 215 0.61 29.95 -23.52
N LEU A 216 0.32 30.92 -22.65
CA LEU A 216 0.66 30.84 -21.22
C LEU A 216 -0.04 29.66 -20.52
N ILE A 217 -1.32 29.42 -20.83
CA ILE A 217 -2.07 28.27 -20.30
C ILE A 217 -1.47 26.96 -20.82
N SER A 218 -1.08 26.91 -22.10
CA SER A 218 -0.44 25.73 -22.71
C SER A 218 0.85 25.36 -22.01
N VAL A 219 1.72 26.36 -21.80
CA VAL A 219 3.05 26.16 -21.20
C VAL A 219 2.96 25.74 -19.74
N LYS A 220 2.04 26.34 -18.95
CA LYS A 220 1.77 25.93 -17.57
C LYS A 220 1.25 24.50 -17.44
N SER A 221 0.57 23.99 -18.48
CA SER A 221 0.11 22.61 -18.55
C SER A 221 1.21 21.64 -19.05
N PHE A 222 2.01 22.07 -20.02
CA PHE A 222 3.06 21.26 -20.64
C PHE A 222 4.18 22.12 -21.24
N PHE A 223 5.35 22.16 -20.61
CA PHE A 223 6.46 23.06 -20.99
C PHE A 223 6.97 22.89 -22.44
N LEU A 224 6.96 21.67 -23.00
CA LEU A 224 7.33 21.41 -24.40
C LEU A 224 6.29 21.93 -25.42
N ALA A 225 5.20 22.56 -24.98
CA ALA A 225 4.26 23.24 -25.86
C ALA A 225 4.93 24.36 -26.67
N LEU A 226 6.02 24.97 -26.16
CA LEU A 226 6.80 26.00 -26.86
C LEU A 226 7.27 25.58 -28.26
N LYS A 227 7.47 24.28 -28.51
CA LYS A 227 7.83 23.75 -29.83
C LYS A 227 6.81 24.10 -30.93
N TYR A 228 5.55 24.29 -30.56
CA TYR A 228 4.42 24.50 -31.48
C TYR A 228 3.90 25.95 -31.47
N VAL A 229 4.55 26.85 -30.73
CA VAL A 229 4.12 28.24 -30.56
C VAL A 229 4.76 29.11 -31.64
N PRO A 230 4.05 30.11 -32.19
CA PRO A 230 4.62 31.08 -33.13
C PRO A 230 5.84 31.81 -32.54
N SER A 231 6.82 32.12 -33.39
CA SER A 231 8.09 32.73 -32.97
C SER A 231 7.95 34.05 -32.22
N GLU A 232 6.86 34.79 -32.45
CA GLU A 232 6.55 36.06 -31.78
C GLU A 232 6.48 35.94 -30.26
N PHE A 233 6.05 34.79 -29.73
CA PHE A 233 5.93 34.55 -28.28
C PHE A 233 7.19 33.94 -27.67
N LEU A 234 8.15 33.51 -28.49
CA LEU A 234 9.44 32.97 -28.01
C LEU A 234 10.39 34.08 -27.52
N ASN A 235 9.96 35.34 -27.61
CA ASN A 235 10.60 36.51 -27.02
C ASN A 235 9.95 36.96 -25.70
N ASP A 236 8.81 36.37 -25.31
CA ASP A 236 8.09 36.79 -24.11
C ASP A 236 8.74 36.18 -22.85
N ARG A 237 9.35 37.04 -22.04
CA ARG A 237 10.05 36.66 -20.82
C ARG A 237 9.15 35.89 -19.84
N GLU A 238 7.88 36.26 -19.68
CA GLU A 238 6.98 35.60 -18.71
C GLU A 238 6.61 34.18 -19.16
N ILE A 239 6.37 34.00 -20.46
CA ILE A 239 6.06 32.68 -21.05
C ILE A 239 7.27 31.76 -20.92
N LEU A 240 8.48 32.27 -21.20
CA LEU A 240 9.71 31.50 -21.05
C LEU A 240 10.02 31.16 -19.60
N SER A 241 9.89 32.11 -18.67
CA SER A 241 10.07 31.84 -17.23
C SER A 241 9.10 30.76 -16.74
N ALA A 242 7.84 30.81 -17.16
CA ALA A 242 6.86 29.79 -16.80
C ALA A 242 7.20 28.40 -17.36
N ALA A 243 7.88 28.29 -18.50
CA ALA A 243 8.35 27.02 -19.05
C ALA A 243 9.62 26.51 -18.37
N ILE A 244 10.55 27.42 -18.06
CA ILE A 244 11.85 27.13 -17.45
C ILE A 244 11.69 26.67 -16.00
N ASP A 245 10.70 27.19 -15.28
CA ASP A 245 10.36 26.75 -13.92
C ASP A 245 10.16 25.21 -13.83
N PHE A 246 9.54 24.62 -14.86
CA PHE A 246 9.42 23.16 -14.98
C PHE A 246 10.70 22.48 -15.49
N SER A 247 11.35 23.02 -16.53
CA SER A 247 12.57 22.45 -17.10
C SER A 247 13.44 23.47 -17.82
N GLY A 248 14.74 23.54 -17.45
CA GLY A 248 15.73 24.41 -18.09
C GLY A 248 16.00 24.10 -19.56
N ILE A 249 15.59 22.92 -20.05
CA ILE A 249 15.67 22.55 -21.47
C ILE A 249 14.80 23.46 -22.35
N SER A 250 13.75 24.06 -21.78
CA SER A 250 12.87 25.00 -22.48
C SER A 250 13.63 26.20 -23.08
N MET A 251 14.80 26.55 -22.51
CA MET A 251 15.66 27.62 -23.01
C MET A 251 16.12 27.41 -24.46
N GLN A 252 16.14 26.16 -24.95
CA GLN A 252 16.47 25.87 -26.36
C GLN A 252 15.53 26.55 -27.36
N TYR A 253 14.26 26.78 -26.97
CA TYR A 253 13.23 27.38 -27.82
C TYR A 253 13.23 28.92 -27.79
N ALA A 254 13.94 29.55 -26.86
CA ALA A 254 14.06 31.00 -26.82
C ALA A 254 14.79 31.53 -28.07
N SER A 255 14.48 32.75 -28.47
CA SER A 255 15.20 33.40 -29.57
C SER A 255 16.66 33.70 -29.20
N ASP A 256 17.47 33.95 -30.23
CA ASP A 256 18.87 34.33 -30.03
C ASP A 256 19.02 35.68 -29.30
N GLU A 257 18.03 36.57 -29.42
CA GLU A 257 17.98 37.84 -28.70
C GLU A 257 17.85 37.61 -27.18
N ILE A 258 16.90 36.77 -26.75
CA ILE A 258 16.71 36.42 -25.33
C ILE A 258 17.87 35.57 -24.80
N LYS A 259 18.40 34.66 -25.61
CA LYS A 259 19.60 33.87 -25.24
C LYS A 259 20.86 34.72 -25.10
N SER A 260 20.85 35.94 -25.63
CA SER A 260 21.93 36.94 -25.52
C SER A 260 21.63 38.02 -24.47
N ASP A 261 20.48 37.95 -23.81
CA ASP A 261 20.08 38.88 -22.75
C ASP A 261 20.68 38.46 -21.42
N ARG A 262 21.74 39.17 -21.00
CA ARG A 262 22.50 38.83 -19.80
C ARG A 262 21.64 38.76 -18.53
N GLU A 263 20.77 39.74 -18.32
CA GLU A 263 19.97 39.84 -17.08
C GLU A 263 18.97 38.70 -16.99
N PHE A 264 18.26 38.44 -18.09
CA PHE A 264 17.29 37.35 -18.15
C PHE A 264 17.96 35.98 -18.03
N VAL A 265 19.09 35.77 -18.72
CA VAL A 265 19.86 34.52 -18.62
C VAL A 265 20.34 34.28 -17.20
N LEU A 266 20.87 35.29 -16.50
CA LEU A 266 21.34 35.14 -15.13
C LEU A 266 20.19 34.75 -14.18
N GLU A 267 19.01 35.36 -14.33
CA GLU A 267 17.82 35.01 -13.56
C GLU A 267 17.40 33.54 -13.80
N MET A 268 17.35 33.11 -15.06
CA MET A 268 16.93 31.74 -15.43
C MET A 268 17.94 30.68 -14.99
N VAL A 269 19.24 30.99 -15.07
CA VAL A 269 20.32 30.10 -14.66
C VAL A 269 20.33 29.90 -13.13
N LYS A 270 20.01 30.94 -12.35
CA LYS A 270 19.82 30.84 -10.90
C LYS A 270 18.62 29.96 -10.51
N LEU A 271 17.57 29.92 -11.35
CA LEU A 271 16.44 29.01 -11.15
C LEU A 271 16.78 27.57 -11.57
N LYS A 272 17.40 27.39 -12.74
CA LYS A 272 17.76 26.09 -13.33
C LYS A 272 19.07 26.18 -14.11
N GLY A 273 20.12 25.55 -13.59
CA GLY A 273 21.45 25.55 -14.21
C GLY A 273 21.53 24.94 -15.61
N ASP A 274 20.66 23.96 -15.92
CA ASP A 274 20.64 23.29 -17.23
C ASP A 274 20.38 24.24 -18.42
N CYS A 275 19.84 25.45 -18.16
CA CYS A 275 19.68 26.50 -19.15
C CYS A 275 21.01 26.89 -19.81
N TYR A 276 22.12 26.78 -19.07
CA TYR A 276 23.46 27.21 -19.49
C TYR A 276 23.93 26.54 -20.80
N CYS A 277 23.48 25.32 -21.10
CA CYS A 277 23.88 24.67 -22.35
C CYS A 277 23.29 25.35 -23.61
N TYR A 278 22.16 26.06 -23.48
CA TYR A 278 21.42 26.68 -24.59
C TYR A 278 21.61 28.19 -24.75
N ILE A 279 22.38 28.86 -23.88
CA ILE A 279 22.62 30.31 -23.93
C ILE A 279 23.59 30.69 -25.06
N ALA A 280 23.62 31.98 -25.41
CA ALA A 280 24.53 32.48 -26.44
C ALA A 280 26.00 32.29 -26.04
N GLY A 281 26.84 31.91 -27.01
CA GLY A 281 28.24 31.53 -26.76
C GLY A 281 29.08 32.62 -26.07
N HIS A 282 28.79 33.90 -26.32
CA HIS A 282 29.50 35.00 -25.64
C HIS A 282 29.10 35.15 -24.15
N LEU A 283 27.87 34.78 -23.77
CA LEU A 283 27.45 34.76 -22.36
C LEU A 283 27.97 33.53 -21.62
N LYS A 284 28.31 32.44 -22.32
CA LYS A 284 29.03 31.32 -21.70
C LYS A 284 30.42 31.71 -21.18
N LEU A 285 31.00 32.81 -21.69
CA LEU A 285 32.26 33.39 -21.23
C LEU A 285 32.07 34.27 -19.98
N ASP A 286 30.83 34.58 -19.58
CA ASP A 286 30.56 35.36 -18.38
C ASP A 286 30.75 34.48 -17.14
N ARG A 287 31.70 34.88 -16.30
CA ARG A 287 32.10 34.14 -15.10
C ARG A 287 30.95 34.01 -14.09
N GLU A 288 30.15 35.06 -13.91
CA GLU A 288 29.05 35.07 -12.96
C GLU A 288 27.96 34.09 -13.38
N ILE A 289 27.59 34.11 -14.66
CA ILE A 289 26.61 33.18 -15.22
C ILE A 289 27.09 31.73 -15.11
N ALA A 290 28.36 31.46 -15.41
CA ALA A 290 28.93 30.12 -15.32
C ALA A 290 28.92 29.58 -13.87
N ILE A 291 29.29 30.39 -12.88
CA ILE A 291 29.30 29.99 -11.47
C ILE A 291 27.88 29.70 -10.98
N GLU A 292 26.92 30.58 -11.24
CA GLU A 292 25.53 30.39 -10.81
C GLU A 292 24.89 29.17 -11.49
N ALA A 293 25.25 28.88 -12.75
CA ALA A 293 24.82 27.67 -13.44
C ALA A 293 25.36 26.40 -12.81
N ILE A 294 26.62 26.42 -12.38
CA ILE A 294 27.30 25.25 -11.82
C ILE A 294 26.86 24.99 -10.38
N LYS A 295 26.64 26.06 -9.59
CA LYS A 295 26.03 25.96 -8.25
C LYS A 295 24.67 25.24 -8.30
N THR A 296 23.85 25.58 -9.29
CA THR A 296 22.51 24.98 -9.46
C THR A 296 22.56 23.60 -10.14
N SER A 297 23.35 23.42 -11.20
CA SER A 297 23.55 22.13 -11.90
C SER A 297 25.00 21.91 -12.29
N SER A 298 25.67 20.93 -11.66
CA SER A 298 27.09 20.60 -11.90
C SER A 298 27.38 20.20 -13.35
N GLN A 299 26.39 19.60 -14.03
CA GLN A 299 26.50 19.17 -15.44
C GLN A 299 26.74 20.34 -16.41
N SER A 300 26.44 21.57 -16.00
CA SER A 300 26.72 22.80 -16.77
C SER A 300 28.20 22.95 -17.13
N LEU A 301 29.12 22.42 -16.32
CA LEU A 301 30.57 22.47 -16.58
C LEU A 301 30.96 21.82 -17.93
N ARG A 302 30.24 20.78 -18.37
CA ARG A 302 30.49 20.12 -19.68
C ARG A 302 30.40 21.10 -20.85
N TYR A 303 29.49 22.07 -20.73
CA TYR A 303 29.19 23.06 -21.75
C TYR A 303 29.97 24.37 -21.56
N ALA A 304 30.75 24.49 -20.48
CA ALA A 304 31.59 25.64 -20.22
C ALA A 304 32.80 25.67 -21.17
N PRO A 305 33.34 26.86 -21.48
CA PRO A 305 34.57 27.01 -22.23
C PRO A 305 35.78 26.42 -21.48
N ASP A 306 36.83 26.08 -22.23
CA ASP A 306 37.99 25.35 -21.69
C ASP A 306 38.73 26.10 -20.56
N HIS A 307 38.74 27.43 -20.57
CA HIS A 307 39.37 28.20 -19.49
C HIS A 307 38.62 28.11 -18.15
N PHE A 308 37.31 27.87 -18.14
CA PHE A 308 36.55 27.60 -16.90
C PHE A 308 36.66 26.14 -16.47
N LYS A 309 36.95 25.23 -17.40
CA LYS A 309 37.30 23.83 -17.09
C LYS A 309 38.68 23.69 -16.48
N ASP A 310 39.50 24.74 -16.53
CA ASP A 310 40.83 24.81 -15.90
C ASP A 310 40.88 25.81 -14.72
N ASP A 311 39.76 26.40 -14.34
CA ASP A 311 39.65 27.36 -13.21
C ASP A 311 39.47 26.60 -11.89
N ASP A 312 40.36 26.84 -10.93
CA ASP A 312 40.39 26.15 -9.63
C ASP A 312 39.08 26.32 -8.85
N GLU A 313 38.46 27.51 -8.87
CA GLU A 313 37.24 27.80 -8.11
C GLU A 313 36.03 27.12 -8.76
N ILE A 314 35.88 27.27 -10.09
CA ILE A 314 34.72 26.76 -10.83
C ILE A 314 34.70 25.22 -10.83
N VAL A 315 35.85 24.60 -11.08
CA VAL A 315 35.97 23.14 -11.09
C VAL A 315 35.72 22.58 -9.69
N SER A 316 36.25 23.21 -8.63
CA SER A 316 35.99 22.79 -7.25
C SER A 316 34.49 22.83 -6.93
N ILE A 317 33.77 23.90 -7.28
CA ILE A 317 32.32 24.00 -7.04
C ILE A 317 31.55 22.87 -7.75
N ALA A 318 31.90 22.56 -9.01
CA ALA A 318 31.24 21.51 -9.79
C ALA A 318 31.51 20.11 -9.21
N VAL A 319 32.78 19.82 -8.93
CA VAL A 319 33.28 18.50 -8.54
C VAL A 319 32.86 18.14 -7.11
N ARG A 320 32.77 19.12 -6.20
CA ARG A 320 32.22 18.91 -4.85
C ARG A 320 30.76 18.46 -4.87
N LYS A 321 30.00 18.83 -5.89
CA LYS A 321 28.58 18.44 -6.00
C LYS A 321 28.42 17.05 -6.62
N ASP A 322 29.20 16.76 -7.66
CA ASP A 322 29.18 15.50 -8.42
C ASP A 322 30.60 15.15 -8.90
N LEU A 323 31.25 14.17 -8.26
CA LEU A 323 32.64 13.80 -8.55
C LEU A 323 32.81 13.29 -9.99
N SER A 324 31.74 12.74 -10.60
CA SER A 324 31.79 12.22 -11.97
C SER A 324 32.06 13.32 -13.01
N ILE A 325 31.80 14.59 -12.67
CA ILE A 325 31.99 15.73 -13.58
C ILE A 325 33.46 16.09 -13.81
N VAL A 326 34.39 15.55 -13.01
CA VAL A 326 35.85 15.68 -13.22
C VAL A 326 36.24 15.31 -14.65
N SER A 327 35.47 14.43 -15.32
CA SER A 327 35.63 14.11 -16.75
C SER A 327 35.64 15.34 -17.67
N ALA A 328 34.89 16.37 -17.30
CA ALA A 328 34.71 17.60 -18.07
C ALA A 328 35.78 18.66 -17.75
N ALA A 329 36.55 18.48 -16.67
CA ALA A 329 37.61 19.38 -16.27
C ALA A 329 38.90 19.16 -17.09
N SER A 330 39.84 20.11 -16.98
CA SER A 330 41.14 20.02 -17.63
C SER A 330 41.93 18.80 -17.14
N GLN A 331 42.97 18.43 -17.90
CA GLN A 331 43.83 17.32 -17.51
C GLN A 331 44.52 17.53 -16.15
N ARG A 332 44.82 18.79 -15.78
CA ARG A 332 45.44 19.15 -14.50
C ARG A 332 44.65 18.63 -13.31
N PHE A 333 43.32 18.73 -13.32
CA PHE A 333 42.46 18.24 -12.23
C PHE A 333 42.20 16.75 -12.32
N ARG A 334 42.08 16.21 -13.55
CA ARG A 334 41.86 14.77 -13.78
C ARG A 334 43.02 13.90 -13.30
N ASP A 335 44.24 14.44 -13.30
CA ASP A 335 45.46 13.74 -12.92
C ASP A 335 45.94 14.10 -11.49
N ASN A 336 45.22 14.96 -10.76
CA ASN A 336 45.62 15.41 -9.42
C ASN A 336 44.93 14.59 -8.32
N ALA A 337 45.67 13.63 -7.76
CA ALA A 337 45.20 12.74 -6.70
C ALA A 337 44.76 13.50 -5.45
N ASP A 338 45.56 14.46 -4.97
CA ASP A 338 45.25 15.22 -3.75
C ASP A 338 43.97 16.04 -3.92
N PHE A 339 43.79 16.67 -5.09
CA PHE A 339 42.56 17.40 -5.41
C PHE A 339 41.33 16.48 -5.40
N ILE A 340 41.40 15.33 -6.06
CA ILE A 340 40.26 14.40 -6.12
C ILE A 340 39.97 13.81 -4.74
N TYR A 341 41.00 13.52 -3.93
CA TYR A 341 40.86 13.03 -2.57
C TYR A 341 40.20 14.05 -1.64
N ASP A 342 40.62 15.32 -1.73
CA ASP A 342 40.03 16.42 -0.96
C ASP A 342 38.58 16.65 -1.38
N MET A 343 38.26 16.62 -2.68
CA MET A 343 36.89 16.80 -3.15
C MET A 343 35.99 15.59 -2.85
N ALA A 344 36.52 14.37 -2.86
CA ALA A 344 35.80 13.13 -2.53
C ALA A 344 35.27 13.10 -1.09
N SER A 345 35.86 13.89 -0.18
CA SER A 345 35.32 14.06 1.16
C SER A 345 33.93 14.68 1.20
N SER A 346 33.56 15.38 0.14
CA SER A 346 32.38 16.22 0.08
C SER A 346 31.39 15.76 -1.01
N ALA A 347 31.85 15.00 -2.00
CA ALA A 347 31.07 14.68 -3.18
C ALA A 347 30.08 13.52 -3.00
N SER A 348 28.90 13.65 -3.63
CA SER A 348 28.01 12.52 -3.89
C SER A 348 28.56 11.67 -5.04
N ARG A 349 28.27 10.35 -5.04
CA ARG A 349 28.66 9.39 -6.11
C ARG A 349 30.16 9.20 -6.31
N VAL A 350 30.89 9.05 -5.21
CA VAL A 350 32.32 8.72 -5.21
C VAL A 350 32.64 7.45 -6.02
N LEU A 351 31.75 6.46 -6.02
CA LEU A 351 31.91 5.20 -6.75
C LEU A 351 31.69 5.33 -8.27
N ASP A 352 30.93 6.32 -8.76
CA ASP A 352 30.76 6.57 -10.21
C ASP A 352 32.07 7.06 -10.87
N TYR A 353 32.92 7.74 -10.09
CA TYR A 353 34.26 8.10 -10.52
C TYR A 353 35.14 6.85 -10.70
N ILE A 354 35.07 5.90 -9.75
CA ILE A 354 35.89 4.68 -9.74
C ILE A 354 35.46 3.69 -10.86
N THR A 355 34.17 3.67 -11.23
CA THR A 355 33.62 2.70 -12.20
C THR A 355 33.78 3.09 -13.66
N ASN A 356 34.14 4.34 -13.95
CA ASN A 356 34.25 4.81 -15.32
C ASN A 356 35.71 4.63 -15.81
N CYS A 357 35.94 3.59 -16.61
CA CYS A 357 37.26 3.11 -17.06
C CYS A 357 38.10 4.10 -17.90
N ASN A 358 37.64 5.33 -18.09
CA ASN A 358 38.28 6.36 -18.91
C ASN A 358 39.15 7.35 -18.13
N TYR A 359 39.31 7.20 -16.80
CA TYR A 359 40.12 8.12 -15.99
C TYR A 359 41.51 7.56 -15.67
N PRO A 360 42.58 8.38 -15.75
CA PRO A 360 43.95 7.95 -15.42
C PRO A 360 44.11 7.49 -13.97
N LEU A 361 43.55 8.24 -13.02
CA LEU A 361 43.58 7.93 -11.58
C LEU A 361 42.57 6.87 -11.16
N ALA A 362 41.50 6.61 -11.93
CA ALA A 362 40.58 5.48 -11.64
C ALA A 362 41.25 4.12 -11.86
N ASN A 363 42.40 4.06 -12.54
CA ASN A 363 43.24 2.87 -12.65
C ASN A 363 44.36 2.83 -11.59
N ASP A 364 44.48 3.85 -10.73
CA ASP A 364 45.47 3.88 -9.64
C ASP A 364 44.95 3.12 -8.42
N ARG A 365 45.57 1.97 -8.18
CA ARG A 365 45.21 1.02 -7.12
C ARG A 365 45.29 1.61 -5.71
N GLU A 366 46.37 2.32 -5.38
CA GLU A 366 46.57 2.82 -4.00
C GLU A 366 45.63 4.00 -3.71
N PHE A 367 45.37 4.82 -4.74
CA PHE A 367 44.45 5.93 -4.67
C PHE A 367 43.01 5.47 -4.43
N ASN A 368 42.52 4.52 -5.24
CA ASN A 368 41.15 3.99 -5.11
C ASN A 368 40.91 3.31 -3.76
N LEU A 369 41.89 2.57 -3.24
CA LEU A 369 41.82 1.94 -1.92
C LEU A 369 41.65 2.98 -0.79
N ARG A 370 42.45 4.05 -0.81
CA ARG A 370 42.33 5.15 0.18
C ARG A 370 40.98 5.86 0.10
N LEU A 371 40.43 5.98 -1.11
CA LEU A 371 39.16 6.66 -1.37
C LEU A 371 37.97 5.84 -0.85
N VAL A 372 37.99 4.52 -1.07
CA VAL A 372 36.98 3.58 -0.55
C VAL A 372 37.04 3.46 0.97
N GLU A 373 38.23 3.33 1.56
CA GLU A 373 38.41 3.22 3.02
C GLU A 373 37.77 4.38 3.81
N LYS A 374 37.79 5.58 3.23
CA LYS A 374 37.39 6.81 3.93
C LYS A 374 35.95 7.27 3.63
N PHE A 375 35.40 6.95 2.45
CA PHE A 375 34.15 7.57 1.97
C PHE A 375 33.06 6.58 1.57
N ALA A 376 33.31 5.26 1.58
CA ALA A 376 32.27 4.26 1.31
C ALA A 376 31.46 3.97 2.58
N ASN A 377 30.17 4.33 2.58
CA ASN A 377 29.17 3.89 3.55
C ASN A 377 27.78 4.04 2.86
N TYR A 378 27.27 2.91 2.35
CA TYR A 378 25.96 2.63 1.73
C TYR A 378 25.39 3.61 0.66
N SER A 379 25.21 3.10 -0.56
CA SER A 379 24.21 3.58 -1.54
C SER A 379 23.95 2.49 -2.60
N GLU A 380 22.89 2.64 -3.40
CA GLU A 380 22.61 1.77 -4.57
C GLU A 380 23.79 1.68 -5.57
N ASP A 381 24.85 2.48 -5.41
CA ASP A 381 25.96 2.62 -6.34
C ASP A 381 26.93 1.41 -6.32
N ILE A 382 26.96 0.61 -5.24
CA ILE A 382 27.73 -0.66 -5.23
C ILE A 382 27.17 -1.67 -6.24
N LYS A 383 25.86 -1.59 -6.54
CA LYS A 383 25.19 -2.43 -7.56
C LYS A 383 25.78 -2.24 -8.96
N TYR A 384 26.34 -1.05 -9.25
CA TYR A 384 26.93 -0.73 -10.55
C TYR A 384 28.44 -1.04 -10.63
N ALA A 385 29.16 -1.00 -9.50
CA ALA A 385 30.60 -1.16 -9.45
C ALA A 385 31.09 -2.58 -9.71
N LEU A 386 30.40 -3.59 -9.16
CA LEU A 386 30.81 -5.00 -9.26
C LEU A 386 30.69 -5.61 -10.68
N ASN A 387 30.06 -4.90 -11.63
CA ASN A 387 29.94 -5.34 -13.03
C ASN A 387 31.15 -4.96 -13.92
N HIS A 388 32.10 -4.14 -13.43
CA HIS A 388 33.12 -3.50 -14.28
C HIS A 388 34.56 -3.97 -14.05
N GLY A 389 34.78 -5.21 -13.58
CA GLY A 389 36.12 -5.81 -13.56
C GLY A 389 37.10 -5.18 -12.55
N ILE A 390 36.60 -4.90 -11.34
CA ILE A 390 37.39 -4.38 -10.22
C ILE A 390 38.38 -5.45 -9.69
N GLU A 391 39.57 -5.02 -9.22
CA GLU A 391 40.58 -5.90 -8.61
C GLU A 391 40.07 -6.63 -7.35
N LYS A 392 40.49 -7.89 -7.16
CA LYS A 392 40.09 -8.79 -6.06
C LYS A 392 40.23 -8.15 -4.66
N GLU A 393 41.30 -7.40 -4.42
CA GLU A 393 41.57 -6.81 -3.10
C GLU A 393 40.60 -5.66 -2.74
N LEU A 394 40.15 -4.88 -3.73
CA LEU A 394 39.17 -3.82 -3.48
C LEU A 394 37.79 -4.41 -3.17
N ILE A 395 37.45 -5.52 -3.84
CA ILE A 395 36.22 -6.28 -3.56
C ILE A 395 36.26 -6.84 -2.13
N LEU A 396 37.38 -7.44 -1.71
CA LEU A 396 37.53 -7.96 -0.34
C LEU A 396 37.40 -6.86 0.73
N LYS A 397 37.99 -5.68 0.52
CA LYS A 397 37.83 -4.55 1.45
C LYS A 397 36.42 -3.98 1.47
N LEU A 398 35.72 -3.95 0.33
CA LEU A 398 34.32 -3.55 0.29
C LEU A 398 33.45 -4.52 1.09
N ILE A 399 33.72 -5.83 1.00
CA ILE A 399 33.06 -6.87 1.78
C ILE A 399 33.39 -6.74 3.28
N GLU A 400 34.63 -6.39 3.65
CA GLU A 400 35.00 -6.11 5.05
C GLU A 400 34.23 -4.91 5.63
N ILE A 401 33.95 -3.89 4.81
CA ILE A 401 33.18 -2.71 5.22
C ILE A 401 31.67 -3.04 5.29
N ASP A 402 31.18 -3.83 4.35
CA ASP A 402 29.77 -4.21 4.22
C ASP A 402 29.59 -5.63 3.64
N PRO A 403 29.29 -6.63 4.49
CA PRO A 403 29.06 -8.01 4.11
C PRO A 403 28.01 -8.24 3.01
N ASP A 404 26.98 -7.39 2.90
CA ASP A 404 25.89 -7.54 1.92
C ASP A 404 26.38 -7.43 0.48
N CYS A 405 27.53 -6.77 0.27
CA CYS A 405 28.17 -6.63 -1.04
C CYS A 405 28.53 -7.97 -1.67
N PHE A 406 28.74 -9.02 -0.86
CA PHE A 406 29.13 -10.35 -1.32
C PHE A 406 28.12 -10.96 -2.30
N VAL A 407 26.83 -10.64 -2.15
CA VAL A 407 25.73 -11.17 -2.99
C VAL A 407 25.90 -10.86 -4.48
N LYS A 408 26.53 -9.73 -4.80
CA LYS A 408 26.69 -9.25 -6.18
C LYS A 408 28.05 -9.52 -6.80
N VAL A 409 28.97 -10.15 -6.06
CA VAL A 409 30.30 -10.51 -6.58
C VAL A 409 30.16 -11.56 -7.69
N GLN A 410 30.73 -11.30 -8.88
CA GLN A 410 30.73 -12.28 -9.97
C GLN A 410 31.96 -13.20 -9.97
N SER A 411 33.04 -12.80 -9.29
CA SER A 411 34.30 -13.57 -9.27
C SER A 411 34.16 -14.90 -8.54
N GLU A 412 34.35 -16.01 -9.27
CA GLU A 412 34.34 -17.36 -8.71
C GLU A 412 35.46 -17.58 -7.68
N ASP A 413 36.62 -16.94 -7.84
CA ASP A 413 37.76 -17.08 -6.91
C ASP A 413 37.50 -16.48 -5.52
N ILE A 414 36.60 -15.48 -5.43
CA ILE A 414 36.20 -14.86 -4.16
C ILE A 414 35.05 -15.66 -3.55
N LYS A 415 34.10 -16.10 -4.38
CA LYS A 415 32.99 -16.95 -3.94
C LYS A 415 33.46 -18.31 -3.42
N ASN A 416 34.56 -18.85 -3.93
CA ASN A 416 35.17 -20.10 -3.46
C ASN A 416 36.12 -19.91 -2.25
N ASP A 417 36.27 -18.70 -1.70
CA ASP A 417 37.11 -18.48 -0.53
C ASP A 417 36.40 -18.97 0.74
N ARG A 418 36.80 -20.16 1.20
CA ARG A 418 36.27 -20.81 2.41
C ARG A 418 36.32 -19.90 3.63
N LYS A 419 37.43 -19.20 3.84
CA LYS A 419 37.62 -18.41 5.08
C LYS A 419 36.69 -17.20 5.07
N LEU A 420 36.62 -16.53 3.93
CA LEU A 420 35.69 -15.41 3.73
C LEU A 420 34.24 -15.85 3.94
N LEU A 421 33.80 -16.94 3.31
CA LEU A 421 32.43 -17.47 3.51
C LEU A 421 32.16 -17.84 4.97
N PHE A 422 33.13 -18.42 5.65
CA PHE A 422 33.00 -18.78 7.06
C PHE A 422 32.79 -17.55 7.95
N ASP A 423 33.54 -16.48 7.68
CA ASP A 423 33.43 -15.20 8.38
C ASP A 423 32.12 -14.48 8.02
N LEU A 424 31.64 -14.63 6.78
CA LEU A 424 30.44 -13.95 6.29
C LEU A 424 29.11 -14.62 6.68
N LEU A 425 29.11 -15.93 6.92
CA LEU A 425 27.91 -16.71 7.25
C LEU A 425 27.00 -16.11 8.33
N PRO A 426 27.47 -15.43 9.38
CA PRO A 426 26.60 -14.79 10.36
C PRO A 426 25.86 -13.54 9.85
N HIS A 427 26.19 -13.00 8.67
CA HIS A 427 25.74 -11.66 8.26
C HIS A 427 24.45 -11.64 7.42
N GLY A 428 24.02 -12.77 6.81
CA GLY A 428 22.79 -12.78 6.01
C GLY A 428 22.44 -14.14 5.41
N GLU A 429 21.14 -14.48 5.41
CA GLU A 429 20.63 -15.75 4.88
C GLU A 429 20.91 -15.89 3.37
N GLU A 430 20.95 -14.78 2.63
CA GLU A 430 21.26 -14.73 1.20
C GLU A 430 22.65 -15.32 0.88
N ILE A 431 23.56 -15.39 1.85
CA ILE A 431 24.90 -15.97 1.70
C ILE A 431 24.81 -17.49 1.52
N LEU A 432 23.80 -18.17 2.07
CA LEU A 432 23.61 -19.61 1.93
C LEU A 432 23.45 -20.01 0.46
N ASP A 433 22.62 -19.27 -0.28
CA ASP A 433 22.35 -19.54 -1.71
C ASP A 433 23.57 -19.24 -2.60
N LEU A 434 24.62 -18.62 -2.06
CA LEU A 434 25.84 -18.24 -2.77
C LEU A 434 27.02 -19.17 -2.50
N ILE A 435 26.88 -20.13 -1.57
CA ILE A 435 27.92 -21.11 -1.29
C ILE A 435 28.11 -21.99 -2.54
N PRO A 436 29.31 -22.03 -3.13
CA PRO A 436 29.55 -22.80 -4.34
C PRO A 436 29.53 -24.31 -4.06
N GLU A 437 29.15 -25.10 -5.07
CA GLU A 437 29.08 -26.57 -4.99
C GLU A 437 30.41 -27.20 -4.53
N SER A 438 31.55 -26.56 -4.82
CA SER A 438 32.90 -26.98 -4.39
C SER A 438 33.05 -27.08 -2.86
N LEU A 439 32.34 -26.24 -2.11
CA LEU A 439 32.38 -26.16 -0.65
C LEU A 439 31.16 -26.80 0.01
N SER A 440 30.23 -27.34 -0.77
CA SER A 440 29.06 -28.07 -0.26
C SER A 440 29.44 -29.29 0.59
N ASN A 441 30.63 -29.86 0.37
CA ASN A 441 31.16 -30.99 1.16
C ASN A 441 31.98 -30.56 2.39
N ASP A 442 32.05 -29.26 2.71
CA ASP A 442 32.77 -28.77 3.88
C ASP A 442 31.93 -28.95 5.15
N ARG A 443 32.27 -29.99 5.91
CA ARG A 443 31.58 -30.35 7.16
C ARG A 443 31.50 -29.21 8.17
N GLU A 444 32.56 -28.41 8.31
CA GLU A 444 32.62 -27.37 9.34
C GLU A 444 31.78 -26.15 8.95
N LEU A 445 31.87 -25.75 7.67
CA LEU A 445 31.07 -24.66 7.11
C LEU A 445 29.56 -24.98 7.19
N ILE A 446 29.16 -26.18 6.78
CA ILE A 446 27.75 -26.62 6.81
C ILE A 446 27.23 -26.71 8.26
N LEU A 447 28.02 -27.23 9.20
CA LEU A 447 27.60 -27.26 10.60
C LEU A 447 27.47 -25.86 11.22
N ARG A 448 28.31 -24.90 10.80
CA ARG A 448 28.16 -23.50 11.21
C ARG A 448 26.89 -22.90 10.61
N ALA A 449 26.63 -23.12 9.33
CA ALA A 449 25.42 -22.65 8.65
C ALA A 449 24.14 -23.23 9.26
N VAL A 450 24.10 -24.54 9.55
CA VAL A 450 22.98 -25.22 10.24
C VAL A 450 22.70 -24.62 11.61
N LYS A 451 23.73 -24.17 12.32
CA LYS A 451 23.56 -23.49 13.61
C LYS A 451 23.01 -22.08 13.49
N ILE A 452 23.10 -21.44 12.33
CA ILE A 452 22.66 -20.05 12.12
C ILE A 452 21.32 -20.00 11.37
N TYR A 453 21.03 -20.98 10.49
CA TYR A 453 19.88 -20.92 9.60
C TYR A 453 19.04 -22.21 9.60
N PRO A 454 17.70 -22.10 9.57
CA PRO A 454 16.80 -23.26 9.67
C PRO A 454 16.90 -24.27 8.51
N ILE A 455 17.23 -23.85 7.28
CA ILE A 455 17.22 -24.71 6.08
C ILE A 455 18.61 -24.83 5.44
N ALA A 456 19.68 -24.69 6.25
CA ALA A 456 21.05 -24.70 5.72
C ALA A 456 21.48 -26.05 5.12
N LEU A 457 20.86 -27.18 5.50
CA LEU A 457 21.26 -28.50 5.01
C LEU A 457 21.00 -28.69 3.51
N LYS A 458 20.12 -27.88 2.91
CA LYS A 458 19.89 -27.82 1.46
C LYS A 458 21.18 -27.60 0.66
N MET A 459 22.14 -26.87 1.22
CA MET A 459 23.40 -26.51 0.56
C MET A 459 24.51 -27.56 0.74
N ALA A 460 24.29 -28.58 1.57
CA ALA A 460 25.27 -29.63 1.80
C ALA A 460 25.42 -30.55 0.58
N SER A 461 26.56 -31.22 0.43
CA SER A 461 26.78 -32.26 -0.58
C SER A 461 25.88 -33.49 -0.30
N GLU A 462 25.68 -34.35 -1.31
CA GLU A 462 24.98 -35.63 -1.09
C GLU A 462 25.65 -36.48 0.00
N GLU A 463 26.99 -36.43 0.11
CA GLU A 463 27.76 -37.13 1.14
C GLU A 463 27.42 -36.64 2.55
N LEU A 464 27.38 -35.32 2.78
CA LEU A 464 27.03 -34.76 4.08
C LEU A 464 25.54 -34.88 4.40
N ARG A 465 24.66 -34.88 3.37
CA ARG A 465 23.23 -35.20 3.54
C ARG A 465 22.97 -36.68 3.87
N ALA A 466 23.96 -37.54 3.63
CA ALA A 466 23.97 -38.94 4.05
C ALA A 466 24.71 -39.17 5.39
N ASP A 467 25.38 -38.16 5.93
CA ASP A 467 26.06 -38.24 7.23
C ASP A 467 25.03 -38.15 8.37
N ARG A 468 24.93 -39.24 9.14
CA ARG A 468 23.99 -39.36 10.27
C ARG A 468 24.22 -38.31 11.35
N ASP A 469 25.47 -37.97 11.66
CA ASP A 469 25.77 -37.06 12.77
C ASP A 469 25.37 -35.62 12.41
N ILE A 470 25.57 -35.24 11.15
CA ILE A 470 25.15 -33.92 10.63
C ILE A 470 23.63 -33.87 10.53
N ALA A 471 23.01 -34.92 9.98
CA ALA A 471 21.56 -35.04 9.90
C ALA A 471 20.89 -34.85 11.26
N VAL A 472 21.34 -35.57 12.28
CA VAL A 472 20.79 -35.45 13.64
C VAL A 472 20.99 -34.04 14.20
N GLN A 473 22.16 -33.42 14.01
CA GLN A 473 22.39 -32.04 14.46
C GLN A 473 21.53 -31.02 13.71
N ALA A 474 21.31 -31.20 12.41
CA ALA A 474 20.46 -30.34 11.61
C ALA A 474 18.99 -30.47 12.01
N LEU A 475 18.51 -31.69 12.23
CA LEU A 475 17.15 -31.97 12.72
C LEU A 475 16.93 -31.50 14.16
N MET A 476 18.00 -31.48 14.99
CA MET A 476 17.94 -30.86 16.31
C MET A 476 17.74 -29.33 16.22
N CYS A 477 18.25 -28.71 15.17
CA CYS A 477 18.13 -27.28 14.92
C CYS A 477 16.78 -26.91 14.27
N SER A 478 16.44 -27.54 13.13
CA SER A 478 15.13 -27.40 12.47
C SER A 478 14.72 -28.70 11.79
N VAL A 479 13.44 -29.04 11.93
CA VAL A 479 12.84 -30.25 11.36
C VAL A 479 12.73 -30.16 9.83
N ASP A 480 12.67 -28.95 9.26
CA ASP A 480 12.61 -28.71 7.80
C ASP A 480 13.84 -29.25 7.06
N ASN A 481 14.96 -29.46 7.75
CA ASN A 481 16.14 -30.08 7.16
C ASN A 481 15.90 -31.54 6.71
N PHE A 482 14.82 -32.18 7.20
CA PHE A 482 14.48 -33.55 6.82
C PHE A 482 14.27 -33.72 5.32
N GLU A 483 13.69 -32.72 4.64
CA GLU A 483 13.48 -32.74 3.18
C GLU A 483 14.80 -32.98 2.41
N PHE A 484 15.91 -32.47 2.94
CA PHE A 484 17.20 -32.49 2.27
C PHE A 484 18.03 -33.72 2.62
N LEU A 485 17.58 -34.59 3.52
CA LEU A 485 18.33 -35.81 3.86
C LEU A 485 18.39 -36.80 2.68
N SER A 486 19.46 -37.59 2.65
CA SER A 486 19.58 -38.72 1.72
C SER A 486 18.39 -39.68 1.84
N GLU A 487 18.04 -40.37 0.75
CA GLU A 487 16.96 -41.36 0.75
C GLU A 487 17.15 -42.45 1.81
N GLU A 488 18.40 -42.85 2.08
CA GLU A 488 18.75 -43.84 3.11
C GLU A 488 18.38 -43.34 4.52
N LEU A 489 18.74 -42.10 4.87
CA LEU A 489 18.41 -41.52 6.18
C LEU A 489 16.94 -41.14 6.31
N ARG A 490 16.29 -40.70 5.22
CA ARG A 490 14.82 -40.52 5.18
C ARG A 490 14.07 -41.84 5.34
N SER A 491 14.74 -42.98 5.15
CA SER A 491 14.19 -44.31 5.38
C SER A 491 14.62 -44.93 6.73
N ASP A 492 15.40 -44.22 7.56
CA ASP A 492 15.77 -44.72 8.91
C ASP A 492 14.59 -44.50 9.87
N GLY A 493 13.93 -45.60 10.23
CA GLY A 493 12.78 -45.59 11.15
C GLY A 493 13.08 -44.95 12.51
N LYS A 494 14.32 -45.02 13.02
CA LYS A 494 14.67 -44.38 14.31
C LYS A 494 14.71 -42.86 14.21
N ILE A 495 15.22 -42.33 13.11
CA ILE A 495 15.26 -40.88 12.86
C ILE A 495 13.83 -40.36 12.73
N ILE A 496 12.97 -41.09 12.00
CA ILE A 496 11.55 -40.75 11.87
C ILE A 496 10.84 -40.80 13.22
N GLU A 497 11.01 -41.85 14.02
CA GLU A 497 10.40 -41.95 15.36
C GLU A 497 10.77 -40.77 16.27
N ASP A 498 12.06 -40.39 16.30
CA ASP A 498 12.55 -39.27 17.10
C ASP A 498 11.98 -37.91 16.63
N ILE A 499 11.74 -37.75 15.33
CA ILE A 499 11.18 -36.52 14.73
C ILE A 499 9.67 -36.47 14.82
N LEU A 500 8.95 -37.60 14.68
CA LEU A 500 7.48 -37.66 14.78
C LEU A 500 6.94 -37.28 16.16
N ILE A 501 7.81 -37.26 17.18
CA ILE A 501 7.50 -36.68 18.50
C ILE A 501 7.39 -35.15 18.42
N ARG A 502 8.11 -34.53 17.48
CA ARG A 502 8.20 -33.08 17.27
C ARG A 502 7.23 -32.63 16.17
N ASP A 503 7.25 -33.24 14.98
CA ASP A 503 6.39 -32.87 13.85
C ASP A 503 6.05 -34.06 12.94
N ALA A 504 4.77 -34.22 12.58
CA ALA A 504 4.31 -35.26 11.68
C ALA A 504 4.12 -34.82 10.22
N TYR A 505 4.26 -33.52 9.90
CA TYR A 505 4.28 -33.06 8.51
C TYR A 505 5.45 -33.69 7.71
N VAL A 506 6.47 -34.15 8.43
CA VAL A 506 7.64 -34.91 7.93
C VAL A 506 7.26 -36.15 7.11
N LEU A 507 6.08 -36.73 7.34
CA LEU A 507 5.59 -37.86 6.54
C LEU A 507 5.41 -37.53 5.05
N GLN A 508 5.25 -36.25 4.68
CA GLN A 508 5.22 -35.84 3.28
C GLN A 508 6.51 -36.18 2.52
N PHE A 509 7.64 -36.16 3.22
CA PHE A 509 8.96 -36.34 2.63
C PHE A 509 9.53 -37.75 2.86
N ALA A 510 8.85 -38.57 3.67
CA ALA A 510 9.19 -39.96 3.93
C ALA A 510 8.75 -40.89 2.78
N PRO A 511 9.39 -42.05 2.58
CA PRO A 511 8.97 -43.02 1.56
C PRO A 511 7.54 -43.52 1.73
N GLU A 512 6.86 -43.85 0.62
CA GLU A 512 5.48 -44.34 0.63
C GLU A 512 5.27 -45.60 1.49
N SER A 513 6.33 -46.39 1.72
CA SER A 513 6.28 -47.57 2.60
C SER A 513 5.89 -47.23 4.04
N PHE A 514 6.24 -46.04 4.53
CA PHE A 514 5.87 -45.56 5.87
C PHE A 514 4.40 -45.22 5.98
N GLY A 515 3.77 -44.80 4.88
CA GLY A 515 2.32 -44.60 4.79
C GLY A 515 1.53 -45.89 5.06
N ASN A 516 2.14 -47.05 4.85
CA ASN A 516 1.54 -48.37 5.10
C ASN A 516 1.97 -48.97 6.45
N ASP A 517 2.85 -48.30 7.23
CA ASP A 517 3.25 -48.76 8.56
C ASP A 517 2.29 -48.25 9.62
N ARG A 518 1.55 -49.18 10.22
CA ARG A 518 0.50 -48.86 11.20
C ARG A 518 1.06 -48.23 12.48
N GLU A 519 2.24 -48.64 12.95
CA GLU A 519 2.80 -48.14 14.21
C GLU A 519 3.28 -46.68 14.05
N ILE A 520 3.90 -46.38 12.91
CA ILE A 520 4.39 -45.06 12.55
C ILE A 520 3.23 -44.09 12.32
N ILE A 521 2.22 -44.48 11.55
CA ILE A 521 1.03 -43.66 11.32
C ILE A 521 0.23 -43.45 12.61
N THR A 522 0.11 -44.46 13.47
CA THR A 522 -0.55 -44.29 14.79
C THR A 522 0.22 -43.30 15.65
N THR A 523 1.55 -43.33 15.63
CA THR A 523 2.40 -42.38 16.38
C THR A 523 2.27 -40.97 15.82
N ALA A 524 2.25 -40.82 14.50
CA ALA A 524 2.01 -39.55 13.82
C ALA A 524 0.63 -38.96 14.15
N ILE A 525 -0.44 -39.77 14.11
CA ILE A 525 -1.80 -39.34 14.50
C ILE A 525 -1.86 -38.95 15.98
N ARG A 526 -1.13 -39.66 16.85
CA ARG A 526 -1.09 -39.34 18.30
C ARG A 526 -0.38 -38.03 18.61
N ASN A 527 0.64 -37.68 17.83
CA ASN A 527 1.50 -36.54 18.08
C ASN A 527 1.19 -35.32 17.18
N SER A 528 0.32 -35.44 16.17
CA SER A 528 0.02 -34.39 15.19
C SER A 528 -1.40 -33.86 15.23
N PHE A 529 -1.55 -32.59 14.85
CA PHE A 529 -2.82 -31.89 14.66
C PHE A 529 -3.08 -31.51 13.19
N SER A 530 -2.16 -31.81 12.26
CA SER A 530 -2.32 -31.51 10.82
C SER A 530 -3.01 -32.66 10.08
N ASN A 531 -3.38 -32.44 8.80
CA ASN A 531 -4.06 -33.43 7.97
C ASN A 531 -3.14 -34.61 7.61
N THR A 532 -2.89 -35.50 8.57
CA THR A 532 -2.08 -36.71 8.39
C THR A 532 -2.73 -37.71 7.44
N TYR A 533 -4.05 -37.58 7.19
CA TYR A 533 -4.82 -38.47 6.31
C TYR A 533 -4.29 -38.53 4.88
N SER A 534 -3.75 -37.43 4.34
CA SER A 534 -3.18 -37.41 2.99
C SER A 534 -2.02 -38.39 2.84
N PHE A 535 -1.27 -38.63 3.91
CA PHE A 535 -0.04 -39.44 3.91
C PHE A 535 -0.27 -40.91 4.32
N ILE A 536 -1.49 -41.26 4.75
CA ILE A 536 -1.86 -42.65 5.02
C ILE A 536 -1.94 -43.41 3.70
N GLY A 537 -1.27 -44.55 3.63
CA GLY A 537 -1.29 -45.46 2.49
C GLY A 537 -2.67 -46.09 2.29
N TYR A 538 -2.94 -46.55 1.06
CA TYR A 538 -4.28 -47.02 0.67
C TYR A 538 -4.80 -48.16 1.57
N GLU A 539 -3.93 -49.07 2.02
CA GLU A 539 -4.32 -50.19 2.87
C GLU A 539 -4.79 -49.73 4.26
N LEU A 540 -4.09 -48.75 4.86
CA LEU A 540 -4.44 -48.22 6.18
C LEU A 540 -5.60 -47.22 6.14
N LYS A 541 -5.89 -46.62 4.97
CA LYS A 541 -7.07 -45.77 4.80
C LYS A 541 -8.38 -46.52 4.99
N GLU A 542 -8.38 -47.85 4.83
CA GLU A 542 -9.52 -48.73 5.09
C GLU A 542 -9.59 -49.23 6.56
N ASP A 543 -8.58 -48.95 7.41
CA ASP A 543 -8.59 -49.31 8.84
C ASP A 543 -9.51 -48.35 9.62
N ARG A 544 -10.74 -48.81 9.86
CA ARG A 544 -11.76 -48.07 10.62
C ARG A 544 -11.25 -47.53 11.96
N GLU A 545 -10.52 -48.33 12.73
CA GLU A 545 -10.08 -47.94 14.07
C GLU A 545 -9.02 -46.85 14.02
N LEU A 546 -8.14 -46.89 13.01
CA LEU A 546 -7.16 -45.84 12.75
C LEU A 546 -7.83 -44.52 12.35
N ILE A 547 -8.84 -44.58 11.46
CA ILE A 547 -9.60 -43.39 11.05
C ILE A 547 -10.39 -42.80 12.22
N LEU A 548 -10.95 -43.63 13.09
CA LEU A 548 -11.60 -43.15 14.31
C LEU A 548 -10.61 -42.44 15.25
N ASP A 549 -9.39 -42.97 15.44
CA ASP A 549 -8.35 -42.31 16.25
C ASP A 549 -7.89 -40.98 15.62
N TYR A 550 -7.78 -40.94 14.29
CA TYR A 550 -7.53 -39.70 13.53
C TYR A 550 -8.61 -38.64 13.76
N VAL A 551 -9.89 -38.99 13.60
CA VAL A 551 -11.00 -38.05 13.79
C VAL A 551 -11.14 -37.60 15.24
N LYS A 552 -10.82 -38.46 16.22
CA LYS A 552 -10.75 -38.07 17.65
C LYS A 552 -9.73 -36.97 17.91
N ARG A 553 -8.68 -36.82 17.08
CA ARG A 553 -7.61 -35.84 17.24
C ARG A 553 -7.79 -34.62 16.36
N CYS A 554 -8.00 -34.81 15.07
CA CYS A 554 -8.07 -33.74 14.06
C CYS A 554 -9.47 -33.14 13.90
N GLY A 555 -10.52 -33.87 14.30
CA GLY A 555 -11.91 -33.41 14.22
C GLY A 555 -12.50 -33.30 12.80
N SER A 556 -11.73 -33.55 11.73
CA SER A 556 -12.20 -33.38 10.34
C SER A 556 -12.52 -34.70 9.63
N ILE A 557 -13.61 -34.70 8.86
CA ILE A 557 -14.04 -35.83 8.00
C ILE A 557 -14.09 -35.44 6.51
N GLU A 558 -13.65 -34.23 6.15
CA GLU A 558 -13.67 -33.72 4.77
C GLU A 558 -12.88 -34.60 3.81
N ASN A 559 -11.76 -35.16 4.26
CA ASN A 559 -10.81 -35.87 3.40
C ASN A 559 -10.90 -37.40 3.47
N ILE A 560 -11.70 -37.95 4.40
CA ILE A 560 -11.78 -39.40 4.60
C ILE A 560 -12.61 -40.10 3.51
N LEU A 561 -12.42 -41.42 3.32
CA LEU A 561 -13.20 -42.22 2.37
C LEU A 561 -14.72 -42.09 2.63
N GLN A 562 -15.48 -42.15 1.54
CA GLN A 562 -16.94 -41.96 1.58
C GLN A 562 -17.65 -42.96 2.51
N ASP A 563 -17.12 -44.17 2.64
CA ASP A 563 -17.67 -45.22 3.51
C ASP A 563 -17.62 -44.81 4.99
N PHE A 564 -16.56 -44.12 5.43
CA PHE A 564 -16.46 -43.61 6.81
C PHE A 564 -17.29 -42.35 7.04
N ARG A 565 -17.61 -41.59 5.99
CA ARG A 565 -18.62 -40.50 6.06
C ARG A 565 -20.05 -41.03 6.19
N ASN A 566 -20.26 -42.34 5.99
CA ASN A 566 -21.49 -43.06 6.34
C ASN A 566 -21.42 -43.71 7.73
N ASP A 567 -20.27 -43.70 8.42
CA ASP A 567 -20.13 -44.29 9.76
C ASP A 567 -20.63 -43.31 10.83
N ARG A 568 -21.69 -43.71 11.51
CA ARG A 568 -22.35 -42.89 12.53
C ARG A 568 -21.43 -42.49 13.68
N GLU A 569 -20.51 -43.36 14.12
CA GLU A 569 -19.61 -43.09 15.26
C GLU A 569 -18.52 -42.09 14.89
N ILE A 570 -17.96 -42.23 13.69
CA ILE A 570 -16.92 -41.32 13.17
C ILE A 570 -17.51 -39.92 12.98
N VAL A 571 -18.67 -39.83 12.32
CA VAL A 571 -19.36 -38.55 12.13
C VAL A 571 -19.74 -37.92 13.48
N LEU A 572 -20.27 -38.70 14.43
CA LEU A 572 -20.60 -38.21 15.77
C LEU A 572 -19.38 -37.60 16.48
N THR A 573 -18.22 -38.24 16.37
CA THR A 573 -16.97 -37.78 17.00
C THR A 573 -16.49 -36.46 16.38
N ALA A 574 -16.65 -36.28 15.07
CA ALA A 574 -16.30 -35.05 14.37
C ALA A 574 -17.23 -33.88 14.75
N ILE A 575 -18.55 -34.09 14.66
CA ILE A 575 -19.54 -33.04 14.95
C ILE A 575 -19.53 -32.57 16.41
N GLN A 576 -19.05 -33.40 17.34
CA GLN A 576 -18.86 -33.01 18.74
C GLN A 576 -17.72 -32.00 18.93
N GLN A 577 -16.74 -31.97 18.02
CA GLN A 577 -15.64 -31.01 18.05
C GLN A 577 -15.95 -29.79 17.17
N ASN A 578 -16.52 -30.02 15.98
CA ASN A 578 -16.88 -28.97 15.04
C ASN A 578 -18.17 -29.34 14.28
N GLY A 579 -19.28 -28.67 14.58
CA GLY A 579 -20.58 -28.97 13.98
C GLY A 579 -20.64 -28.77 12.46
N SER A 580 -19.80 -27.89 11.90
CA SER A 580 -19.75 -27.62 10.46
C SER A 580 -19.32 -28.84 9.64
N GLU A 581 -18.60 -29.79 10.23
CA GLU A 581 -18.20 -31.04 9.58
C GLU A 581 -19.39 -31.89 9.13
N PHE A 582 -20.58 -31.66 9.71
CA PHE A 582 -21.81 -32.35 9.32
C PHE A 582 -22.14 -32.17 7.83
N GLN A 583 -21.69 -31.08 7.18
CA GLN A 583 -21.88 -30.86 5.74
C GLN A 583 -21.27 -31.97 4.87
N TYR A 584 -20.18 -32.60 5.36
CA TYR A 584 -19.46 -33.66 4.67
C TYR A 584 -20.00 -35.06 4.97
N ALA A 585 -20.85 -35.19 5.99
CA ALA A 585 -21.53 -36.45 6.28
C ALA A 585 -22.44 -36.85 5.11
N SER A 586 -22.66 -38.16 4.99
CA SER A 586 -23.52 -38.68 3.94
C SER A 586 -24.96 -38.19 4.05
N LYS A 587 -25.70 -38.26 2.94
CA LYS A 587 -27.10 -37.81 2.91
C LYS A 587 -27.98 -38.53 3.94
N SER A 588 -27.73 -39.82 4.18
CA SER A 588 -28.47 -40.61 5.17
C SER A 588 -28.22 -40.11 6.60
N LEU A 589 -26.97 -39.84 6.97
CA LEU A 589 -26.63 -39.31 8.30
C LEU A 589 -27.04 -37.84 8.46
N ARG A 590 -27.00 -37.04 7.39
CA ARG A 590 -27.54 -35.67 7.39
C ARG A 590 -29.06 -35.57 7.59
N SER A 591 -29.74 -36.70 7.41
CA SER A 591 -31.16 -36.86 7.71
C SER A 591 -31.42 -37.38 9.14
N ASP A 592 -30.38 -37.79 9.87
CA ASP A 592 -30.50 -38.24 11.27
C ASP A 592 -30.70 -37.03 12.19
N ARG A 593 -31.89 -36.98 12.80
CA ARG A 593 -32.30 -35.92 13.72
C ARG A 593 -31.35 -35.77 14.91
N GLU A 594 -30.90 -36.88 15.50
CA GLU A 594 -30.06 -36.82 16.71
C GLU A 594 -28.70 -36.19 16.38
N LEU A 595 -28.09 -36.58 15.25
CA LEU A 595 -26.83 -36.01 14.80
C LEU A 595 -26.99 -34.54 14.40
N ALA A 596 -28.07 -34.19 13.70
CA ALA A 596 -28.35 -32.80 13.34
C ALA A 596 -28.44 -31.89 14.57
N LEU A 597 -29.11 -32.34 15.64
CA LEU A 597 -29.21 -31.57 16.89
C LEU A 597 -27.86 -31.38 17.58
N ILE A 598 -27.01 -32.42 17.57
CA ILE A 598 -25.65 -32.34 18.14
C ILE A 598 -24.77 -31.41 17.29
N ALA A 599 -24.86 -31.50 15.97
CA ALA A 599 -24.11 -30.64 15.05
C ALA A 599 -24.51 -29.17 15.22
N VAL A 600 -25.81 -28.86 15.25
CA VAL A 600 -26.33 -27.50 15.48
C VAL A 600 -25.82 -26.93 16.78
N ARG A 601 -25.84 -27.71 17.88
CA ARG A 601 -25.31 -27.26 19.19
C ARG A 601 -23.81 -26.93 19.17
N ASN A 602 -23.07 -27.45 18.20
CA ASN A 602 -21.66 -27.16 17.96
C ASN A 602 -21.46 -26.25 16.72
N SER A 603 -22.41 -25.33 16.48
CA SER A 603 -22.35 -24.27 15.45
C SER A 603 -22.50 -24.74 13.99
N CYS A 604 -23.31 -25.77 13.74
CA CYS A 604 -23.72 -26.12 12.38
C CYS A 604 -24.92 -25.27 11.91
N SER A 605 -24.85 -24.73 10.69
CA SER A 605 -25.97 -24.04 10.04
C SER A 605 -27.03 -25.02 9.53
N LEU A 606 -28.31 -24.61 9.62
CA LEU A 606 -29.45 -25.38 9.09
C LEU A 606 -29.39 -25.59 7.58
N GLU A 607 -28.61 -24.79 6.84
CA GLU A 607 -28.39 -24.99 5.40
C GLU A 607 -27.84 -26.39 5.08
N HIS A 608 -27.02 -26.94 5.99
CA HIS A 608 -26.34 -28.22 5.77
C HIS A 608 -27.13 -29.43 6.29
N VAL A 609 -28.26 -29.18 6.98
CA VAL A 609 -29.14 -30.23 7.53
C VAL A 609 -30.16 -30.66 6.47
N LEU A 610 -30.17 -31.94 6.11
CA LEU A 610 -31.04 -32.50 5.07
C LEU A 610 -32.24 -33.22 5.69
N VAL A 611 -33.16 -32.48 6.31
CA VAL A 611 -34.39 -33.05 6.88
C VAL A 611 -35.60 -32.55 6.09
N GLU A 612 -36.56 -33.44 5.81
CA GLU A 612 -37.78 -33.08 5.05
C GLU A 612 -38.61 -32.00 5.74
N LYS A 613 -38.62 -31.98 7.08
CA LYS A 613 -39.23 -30.96 7.92
C LYS A 613 -38.39 -30.71 9.18
N PHE A 614 -38.04 -29.46 9.43
CA PHE A 614 -37.37 -29.09 10.66
C PHE A 614 -38.33 -29.23 11.86
N ASP A 615 -37.81 -29.67 13.00
CA ASP A 615 -38.58 -29.63 14.25
C ASP A 615 -38.33 -28.31 15.00
N ARG A 616 -39.22 -28.02 15.94
CA ARG A 616 -39.17 -26.77 16.71
C ARG A 616 -37.91 -26.64 17.57
N GLU A 617 -37.44 -27.74 18.17
CA GLU A 617 -36.30 -27.75 19.10
C GLU A 617 -35.00 -27.46 18.35
N LEU A 618 -34.81 -28.10 17.20
CA LEU A 618 -33.66 -27.94 16.31
C LEU A 618 -33.53 -26.50 15.81
N VAL A 619 -34.64 -25.91 15.34
CA VAL A 619 -34.64 -24.52 14.85
C VAL A 619 -34.37 -23.54 15.98
N TYR A 620 -34.93 -23.79 17.17
CA TYR A 620 -34.70 -22.95 18.34
C TYR A 620 -33.22 -22.91 18.74
N GLU A 621 -32.55 -24.06 18.87
CA GLU A 621 -31.12 -24.10 19.20
C GLU A 621 -30.25 -23.52 18.08
N ALA A 622 -30.62 -23.72 16.81
CA ALA A 622 -29.89 -23.13 15.68
C ALA A 622 -29.95 -21.59 15.69
N CYS A 623 -31.14 -21.02 15.88
CA CYS A 623 -31.34 -19.58 15.93
C CYS A 623 -30.69 -18.93 17.16
N LYS A 624 -30.51 -19.69 18.24
CA LYS A 624 -29.82 -19.25 19.47
C LYS A 624 -28.33 -19.08 19.28
N ILE A 625 -27.71 -19.92 18.45
CA ILE A 625 -26.28 -19.85 18.15
C ILE A 625 -26.06 -18.83 17.03
N GLU A 626 -26.80 -18.96 15.93
CA GLU A 626 -26.68 -18.06 14.77
C GLU A 626 -28.06 -17.63 14.25
N SER A 627 -28.30 -16.31 14.23
CA SER A 627 -29.60 -15.73 13.84
C SER A 627 -29.96 -15.90 12.36
N GLU A 628 -29.00 -16.24 11.50
CA GLU A 628 -29.24 -16.46 10.07
C GLU A 628 -30.09 -17.71 9.80
N ASN A 629 -30.12 -18.66 10.72
CA ASN A 629 -30.91 -19.89 10.61
C ASN A 629 -32.42 -19.65 10.46
N LEU A 630 -32.92 -18.48 10.86
CA LEU A 630 -34.32 -18.08 10.64
C LEU A 630 -34.67 -17.94 9.15
N GLU A 631 -33.69 -17.67 8.29
CA GLU A 631 -33.85 -17.64 6.84
C GLU A 631 -34.24 -19.03 6.31
N TYR A 632 -33.64 -20.10 6.82
CA TYR A 632 -33.89 -21.46 6.34
C TYR A 632 -35.14 -22.09 6.95
N ALA A 633 -35.54 -21.67 8.15
CA ALA A 633 -36.68 -22.23 8.88
C ALA A 633 -38.03 -21.56 8.55
N SER A 634 -38.47 -21.64 7.29
CA SER A 634 -39.68 -20.93 6.82
C SER A 634 -40.97 -21.25 7.60
N GLU A 635 -41.11 -22.50 8.08
CA GLU A 635 -42.27 -22.98 8.84
C GLU A 635 -42.38 -22.35 10.25
N PHE A 636 -41.26 -21.87 10.81
CA PHE A 636 -41.17 -21.35 12.19
C PHE A 636 -41.03 -19.82 12.27
N ARG A 637 -41.12 -19.12 11.14
CA ARG A 637 -41.08 -17.65 11.09
C ARG A 637 -42.25 -16.97 11.82
N ASP A 638 -43.28 -17.72 12.19
CA ASP A 638 -44.42 -17.24 12.99
C ASP A 638 -44.35 -17.66 14.48
N ASP A 639 -43.31 -18.41 14.88
CA ASP A 639 -43.09 -18.82 16.28
C ASP A 639 -42.45 -17.68 17.08
N GLU A 640 -43.13 -17.25 18.14
CA GLU A 640 -42.74 -16.09 18.94
C GLU A 640 -41.37 -16.30 19.62
N ASP A 641 -41.11 -17.50 20.16
CA ASP A 641 -39.89 -17.76 20.92
C ASP A 641 -38.66 -17.84 19.99
N ILE A 642 -38.81 -18.48 18.83
CA ILE A 642 -37.73 -18.63 17.85
C ILE A 642 -37.34 -17.28 17.26
N VAL A 643 -38.33 -16.48 16.84
CA VAL A 643 -38.08 -15.14 16.28
C VAL A 643 -37.49 -14.22 17.36
N MET A 644 -37.93 -14.32 18.61
CA MET A 644 -37.38 -13.54 19.73
C MET A 644 -35.88 -13.83 19.91
N VAL A 645 -35.48 -15.11 19.95
CA VAL A 645 -34.09 -15.50 20.12
C VAL A 645 -33.23 -15.03 18.95
N ALA A 646 -33.69 -15.23 17.72
CA ALA A 646 -32.98 -14.79 16.52
C ALA A 646 -32.81 -13.26 16.45
N ALA A 647 -33.84 -12.49 16.82
CA ALA A 647 -33.83 -11.03 16.70
C ALA A 647 -33.04 -10.33 17.82
N CYS A 648 -32.90 -10.97 18.98
CA CYS A 648 -32.20 -10.43 20.14
C CYS A 648 -30.67 -10.61 20.11
N SER A 649 -30.11 -11.31 19.12
CA SER A 649 -28.66 -11.35 18.92
C SER A 649 -28.11 -10.04 18.36
N ASP A 650 -26.80 -9.81 18.46
CA ASP A 650 -26.15 -8.58 17.98
C ASP A 650 -26.35 -8.35 16.47
N THR A 651 -26.37 -9.43 15.68
CA THR A 651 -26.59 -9.42 14.23
C THR A 651 -28.06 -9.64 13.84
N GLY A 652 -28.92 -9.95 14.82
CA GLY A 652 -30.31 -10.40 14.64
C GLY A 652 -31.26 -9.39 14.01
N SER A 653 -30.97 -8.09 14.14
CA SER A 653 -31.85 -7.02 13.62
C SER A 653 -32.12 -7.15 12.12
N LYS A 654 -31.14 -7.61 11.33
CA LYS A 654 -31.28 -7.81 9.88
C LYS A 654 -32.19 -8.99 9.54
N PHE A 655 -32.10 -10.07 10.32
CA PHE A 655 -32.84 -11.31 10.07
C PHE A 655 -34.30 -11.23 10.53
N PHE A 656 -34.67 -10.22 11.31
CA PHE A 656 -36.06 -9.92 11.65
C PHE A 656 -36.96 -9.67 10.42
N GLN A 657 -36.38 -9.32 9.26
CA GLN A 657 -37.13 -9.21 8.00
C GLN A 657 -37.83 -10.51 7.58
N TYR A 658 -37.34 -11.66 8.04
CA TYR A 658 -37.91 -12.98 7.73
C TYR A 658 -39.05 -13.37 8.67
N ALA A 659 -39.28 -12.65 9.77
CA ALA A 659 -40.42 -12.90 10.65
C ALA A 659 -41.76 -12.74 9.91
N SER A 660 -42.76 -13.49 10.34
CA SER A 660 -44.11 -13.44 9.77
C SER A 660 -44.72 -12.04 9.85
N ASP A 661 -45.63 -11.73 8.93
CA ASP A 661 -46.38 -10.47 8.97
C ASP A 661 -47.17 -10.32 10.27
N ARG A 662 -47.68 -11.43 10.84
CA ARG A 662 -48.38 -11.43 12.13
C ARG A 662 -47.49 -10.91 13.25
N LEU A 663 -46.24 -11.38 13.35
CA LEU A 663 -45.30 -10.97 14.40
C LEU A 663 -44.73 -9.56 14.14
N ARG A 664 -44.41 -9.22 12.89
CA ARG A 664 -43.94 -7.87 12.51
C ARG A 664 -45.01 -6.78 12.71
N ASN A 665 -46.28 -7.17 12.78
CA ASN A 665 -47.42 -6.29 13.07
C ASN A 665 -47.96 -6.45 14.50
N ASN A 666 -47.37 -7.31 15.32
CA ASN A 666 -47.78 -7.48 16.72
C ASN A 666 -47.08 -6.45 17.60
N ARG A 667 -47.86 -5.47 18.06
CA ARG A 667 -47.39 -4.38 18.93
C ARG A 667 -46.59 -4.86 20.15
N ASP A 668 -47.15 -5.79 20.92
CA ASP A 668 -46.57 -6.21 22.21
C ASP A 668 -45.27 -6.99 22.00
N PHE A 669 -45.23 -7.82 20.96
CA PHE A 669 -44.03 -8.55 20.56
C PHE A 669 -42.91 -7.61 20.10
N VAL A 670 -43.21 -6.71 19.16
CA VAL A 670 -42.24 -5.73 18.64
C VAL A 670 -41.69 -4.85 19.77
N LEU A 671 -42.53 -4.40 20.70
CA LEU A 671 -42.09 -3.61 21.84
C LEU A 671 -41.11 -4.39 22.74
N LYS A 672 -41.32 -5.70 22.93
CA LYS A 672 -40.44 -6.57 23.71
C LYS A 672 -39.08 -6.75 23.03
N VAL A 673 -39.05 -6.98 21.72
CA VAL A 673 -37.80 -7.13 20.95
C VAL A 673 -37.05 -5.80 20.84
N ALA A 674 -37.75 -4.68 20.60
CA ALA A 674 -37.15 -3.35 20.42
C ALA A 674 -36.41 -2.84 21.67
N LYS A 675 -36.77 -3.32 22.87
CA LYS A 675 -36.06 -3.02 24.12
C LYS A 675 -34.64 -3.61 24.15
N VAL A 676 -34.42 -4.72 23.46
CA VAL A 676 -33.12 -5.40 23.37
C VAL A 676 -32.39 -4.97 22.10
N ASN A 677 -33.08 -5.01 20.96
CA ASN A 677 -32.51 -4.66 19.66
C ASN A 677 -33.39 -3.65 18.92
N ALA A 678 -33.04 -2.37 19.04
CA ALA A 678 -33.77 -1.26 18.42
C ALA A 678 -33.73 -1.27 16.87
N GLY A 679 -32.79 -2.00 16.26
CA GLY A 679 -32.59 -2.03 14.81
C GLY A 679 -33.76 -2.65 14.03
N ILE A 680 -34.62 -3.44 14.69
CA ILE A 680 -35.77 -4.12 14.07
C ILE A 680 -36.81 -3.16 13.47
N ILE A 681 -36.84 -1.90 13.94
CA ILE A 681 -37.81 -0.88 13.48
C ILE A 681 -37.73 -0.63 11.98
N ARG A 682 -36.62 -1.00 11.34
CA ARG A 682 -36.48 -0.92 9.88
C ARG A 682 -37.44 -1.86 9.13
N TYR A 683 -38.02 -2.85 9.80
CA TYR A 683 -38.78 -3.94 9.17
C TYR A 683 -40.21 -4.12 9.72
N ILE A 684 -40.66 -3.24 10.63
CA ILE A 684 -42.03 -3.24 11.17
C ILE A 684 -43.00 -2.50 10.23
N SER A 685 -44.30 -2.67 10.40
CA SER A 685 -45.31 -1.96 9.59
C SER A 685 -45.40 -0.46 9.88
N GLU A 686 -45.93 0.26 8.89
CA GLU A 686 -46.22 1.69 9.00
C GLU A 686 -47.19 2.03 10.15
N GLU A 687 -48.12 1.13 10.48
CA GLU A 687 -49.03 1.29 11.63
C GLU A 687 -48.26 1.29 12.95
N LEU A 688 -47.32 0.37 13.15
CA LEU A 688 -46.50 0.33 14.36
C LEU A 688 -45.44 1.45 14.40
N CYS A 689 -45.04 1.99 13.25
CA CYS A 689 -44.20 3.19 13.20
C CYS A 689 -44.91 4.46 13.73
N GLN A 690 -46.24 4.41 13.93
CA GLN A 690 -47.01 5.45 14.62
C GLN A 690 -47.12 5.20 16.13
N ASP A 691 -46.72 4.02 16.63
CA ASP A 691 -46.75 3.72 18.06
C ASP A 691 -45.65 4.49 18.78
N ARG A 692 -46.09 5.42 19.62
CA ARG A 692 -45.21 6.31 20.38
C ARG A 692 -44.24 5.55 21.27
N GLU A 693 -44.66 4.47 21.92
CA GLU A 693 -43.85 3.75 22.90
C GLU A 693 -42.71 2.96 22.24
N ILE A 694 -43.02 2.31 21.10
CA ILE A 694 -42.04 1.57 20.29
C ILE A 694 -40.95 2.51 19.78
N ILE A 695 -41.35 3.62 19.14
CA ILE A 695 -40.41 4.61 18.62
C ILE A 695 -39.60 5.25 19.75
N MET A 696 -40.23 5.62 20.88
CA MET A 696 -39.55 6.21 22.03
C MET A 696 -38.43 5.31 22.55
N THR A 697 -38.67 3.99 22.61
CA THR A 697 -37.71 2.99 23.06
C THR A 697 -36.51 2.92 22.13
N ALA A 698 -36.74 2.79 20.83
CA ALA A 698 -35.66 2.65 19.87
C ALA A 698 -34.85 3.93 19.64
N VAL A 699 -35.52 5.08 19.60
CA VAL A 699 -34.85 6.38 19.46
C VAL A 699 -34.00 6.73 20.69
N SER A 700 -34.35 6.16 21.86
CA SER A 700 -33.50 6.24 23.06
C SER A 700 -32.19 5.47 22.91
N ALA A 701 -32.20 4.35 22.17
CA ALA A 701 -31.01 3.54 21.90
C ALA A 701 -30.18 4.11 20.74
N ASP A 702 -30.80 4.36 19.58
CA ASP A 702 -30.17 4.98 18.41
C ASP A 702 -31.05 6.09 17.82
N GLY A 703 -30.66 7.35 18.05
CA GLY A 703 -31.38 8.52 17.56
C GLY A 703 -31.51 8.61 16.03
N LYS A 704 -30.73 7.84 15.25
CA LYS A 704 -30.87 7.77 13.78
C LYS A 704 -32.18 7.13 13.35
N LEU A 705 -32.79 6.31 14.22
CA LEU A 705 -34.02 5.59 13.93
C LEU A 705 -35.25 6.50 13.84
N LEU A 706 -35.16 7.76 14.27
CA LEU A 706 -36.22 8.77 14.08
C LEU A 706 -36.67 8.91 12.62
N LYS A 707 -35.78 8.63 11.65
CA LYS A 707 -36.11 8.66 10.22
C LYS A 707 -37.24 7.68 9.83
N HIS A 708 -37.41 6.60 10.59
CA HIS A 708 -38.42 5.56 10.37
C HIS A 708 -39.74 5.81 11.13
N ALA A 709 -39.78 6.80 12.03
CA ALA A 709 -41.01 7.17 12.73
C ALA A 709 -42.04 7.80 11.78
N SER A 710 -43.32 7.77 12.16
CA SER A 710 -44.38 8.48 11.44
C SER A 710 -44.17 10.00 11.47
N GLU A 711 -44.79 10.72 10.51
CA GLU A 711 -44.70 12.19 10.47
C GLU A 711 -45.29 12.86 11.72
N GLU A 712 -46.30 12.25 12.35
CA GLU A 712 -46.86 12.71 13.63
C GLU A 712 -45.84 12.61 14.76
N LEU A 713 -45.11 11.50 14.88
CA LEU A 713 -44.10 11.29 15.92
C LEU A 713 -42.80 12.06 15.66
N LYS A 714 -42.46 12.31 14.40
CA LYS A 714 -41.44 13.32 14.03
C LYS A 714 -41.84 14.73 14.46
N GLY A 715 -43.13 14.95 14.74
CA GLY A 715 -43.69 16.13 15.37
C GLY A 715 -43.74 16.10 16.91
N ASP A 716 -43.49 14.95 17.56
CA ASP A 716 -43.52 14.89 19.01
C ASP A 716 -42.22 15.45 19.60
N ARG A 717 -42.34 16.56 20.35
CA ARG A 717 -41.21 17.25 20.98
C ARG A 717 -40.37 16.29 21.83
N GLN A 718 -40.99 15.45 22.64
CA GLN A 718 -40.28 14.58 23.58
C GLN A 718 -39.52 13.46 22.86
N VAL A 719 -40.12 12.91 21.79
CA VAL A 719 -39.49 11.88 20.96
C VAL A 719 -38.25 12.44 20.28
N VAL A 720 -38.38 13.62 19.65
CA VAL A 720 -37.26 14.31 18.99
C VAL A 720 -36.18 14.71 19.98
N GLU A 721 -36.54 15.21 21.17
CA GLU A 721 -35.56 15.58 22.19
C GLU A 721 -34.70 14.38 22.64
N LYS A 722 -35.32 13.22 22.83
CA LYS A 722 -34.58 12.00 23.15
C LYS A 722 -33.70 11.53 21.99
N ALA A 723 -34.18 11.67 20.75
CA ALA A 723 -33.41 11.39 19.56
C ALA A 723 -32.12 12.22 19.52
N ILE A 724 -32.22 13.52 19.83
CA ILE A 724 -31.09 14.45 19.85
C ILE A 724 -30.10 14.09 20.97
N ASN A 725 -30.60 13.64 22.12
CA ASN A 725 -29.75 13.19 23.21
C ASN A 725 -28.92 11.95 22.83
N SER A 726 -29.46 11.01 22.06
CA SER A 726 -28.71 9.85 21.55
C SER A 726 -27.83 10.24 20.35
N TYR A 727 -28.38 10.98 19.38
CA TYR A 727 -27.70 11.39 18.16
C TYR A 727 -28.12 12.81 17.74
N SER A 728 -27.21 13.78 17.86
CA SER A 728 -27.43 15.22 17.60
C SER A 728 -28.05 15.52 16.23
N ARG A 729 -27.61 14.82 15.17
CA ARG A 729 -28.09 15.03 13.79
C ARG A 729 -29.48 14.44 13.51
N SER A 730 -30.13 13.85 14.51
CA SER A 730 -31.51 13.36 14.39
C SER A 730 -32.52 14.48 14.15
N LEU A 731 -32.24 15.73 14.57
CA LEU A 731 -33.11 16.88 14.36
C LEU A 731 -33.48 17.08 12.88
N LYS A 732 -32.61 16.70 11.93
CA LYS A 732 -32.92 16.78 10.49
C LYS A 732 -34.11 15.92 10.05
N PHE A 733 -34.43 14.88 10.82
CA PHE A 733 -35.56 13.98 10.58
C PHE A 733 -36.85 14.42 11.29
N ALA A 734 -36.78 15.45 12.15
CA ALA A 734 -37.96 16.01 12.80
C ALA A 734 -38.85 16.78 11.82
N SER A 735 -40.11 16.97 12.21
CA SER A 735 -41.09 17.79 11.49
C SER A 735 -40.57 19.21 11.23
N GLU A 736 -41.14 19.89 10.23
CA GLU A 736 -40.69 21.25 9.86
C GLU A 736 -40.80 22.25 11.03
N TYR A 737 -41.82 22.14 11.87
CA TYR A 737 -42.00 23.05 13.00
C TYR A 737 -41.00 22.78 14.14
N LEU A 738 -40.69 21.52 14.47
CA LEU A 738 -39.69 21.20 15.49
C LEU A 738 -38.26 21.47 15.03
N ARG A 739 -37.99 21.37 13.72
CA ARG A 739 -36.71 21.84 13.14
C ARG A 739 -36.47 23.34 13.33
N LYS A 740 -37.53 24.10 13.61
CA LYS A 740 -37.51 25.54 13.90
C LYS A 740 -37.69 25.84 15.40
N ASP A 741 -37.65 24.83 16.27
CA ASP A 741 -37.70 25.02 17.71
C ASP A 741 -36.33 25.44 18.25
N GLN A 742 -36.29 26.58 18.95
CA GLN A 742 -35.04 27.16 19.42
C GLN A 742 -34.32 26.27 20.46
N GLU A 743 -35.04 25.77 21.46
CA GLU A 743 -34.44 24.98 22.54
C GLU A 743 -33.88 23.65 22.02
N LEU A 744 -34.60 22.95 21.14
CA LEU A 744 -34.13 21.70 20.54
C LEU A 744 -32.89 21.93 19.65
N PHE A 745 -32.86 23.06 18.94
CA PHE A 745 -31.74 23.43 18.08
C PHE A 745 -30.48 23.76 18.89
N GLU A 746 -30.60 24.55 19.97
CA GLU A 746 -29.52 24.83 20.92
C GLU A 746 -28.95 23.54 21.53
N LYS A 747 -29.83 22.61 21.92
CA LYS A 747 -29.43 21.31 22.47
C LYS A 747 -28.66 20.46 21.46
N ALA A 748 -29.08 20.43 20.19
CA ALA A 748 -28.38 19.70 19.15
C ALA A 748 -26.98 20.27 18.88
N ILE A 749 -26.85 21.60 18.83
CA ILE A 749 -25.58 22.30 18.58
C ILE A 749 -24.60 22.14 19.73
N SER A 750 -25.08 22.17 20.99
CA SER A 750 -24.19 22.00 22.15
C SER A 750 -23.43 20.66 22.16
N LYS A 751 -23.95 19.66 21.42
CA LYS A 751 -23.28 18.37 21.22
C LYS A 751 -22.38 18.34 19.99
N GLU A 752 -22.87 18.84 18.86
CA GLU A 752 -22.14 18.82 17.59
C GLU A 752 -22.63 19.90 16.62
N LEU A 753 -21.74 20.77 16.14
CA LEU A 753 -22.06 21.75 15.10
C LEU A 753 -21.80 21.14 13.71
N THR A 754 -22.86 20.97 12.90
CA THR A 754 -22.76 20.38 11.56
C THR A 754 -23.27 21.33 10.50
N TYR A 755 -22.80 21.17 9.25
CA TYR A 755 -23.30 21.94 8.10
C TYR A 755 -24.83 21.92 8.02
N SER A 756 -25.45 20.76 8.28
CA SER A 756 -26.92 20.63 8.24
C SER A 756 -27.64 21.53 9.24
N LEU A 757 -27.07 21.76 10.42
CA LEU A 757 -27.61 22.68 11.42
C LEU A 757 -27.25 24.13 11.04
N ALA A 758 -26.01 24.38 10.62
CA ALA A 758 -25.51 25.71 10.26
C ALA A 758 -26.26 26.37 9.08
N THR A 759 -26.86 25.59 8.17
CA THR A 759 -27.68 26.14 7.06
C THR A 759 -28.95 26.86 7.53
N ASN A 760 -29.44 26.61 8.75
CA ASN A 760 -30.60 27.30 9.30
C ASN A 760 -30.20 28.68 9.89
N LYS A 761 -29.94 29.64 9.00
CA LYS A 761 -29.46 31.00 9.35
C LYS A 761 -30.37 31.73 10.33
N GLU A 762 -31.68 31.52 10.25
CA GLU A 762 -32.64 32.18 11.14
C GLU A 762 -32.47 31.70 12.59
N MET A 763 -32.32 30.39 12.79
CA MET A 763 -32.13 29.81 14.12
C MET A 763 -30.76 30.11 14.68
N MET A 764 -29.71 30.00 13.85
CA MET A 764 -28.34 30.32 14.28
C MET A 764 -28.18 31.76 14.80
N ASN A 765 -28.97 32.72 14.29
CA ASN A 765 -28.96 34.11 14.76
C ASN A 765 -29.59 34.31 16.16
N LYS A 766 -30.37 33.34 16.66
CA LYS A 766 -31.09 33.42 17.94
C LYS A 766 -30.34 32.73 19.09
N ILE A 767 -29.28 31.98 18.80
CA ILE A 767 -28.51 31.19 19.78
C ILE A 767 -27.64 32.09 20.68
N ASP A 768 -27.50 31.70 21.95
CA ASP A 768 -26.53 32.29 22.87
C ASP A 768 -25.09 32.12 22.37
N VAL A 769 -24.37 33.24 22.25
CA VAL A 769 -22.97 33.32 21.81
C VAL A 769 -22.05 32.41 22.65
N LYS A 770 -22.37 32.15 23.92
CA LYS A 770 -21.58 31.25 24.78
C LYS A 770 -21.57 29.80 24.30
N ILE A 771 -22.69 29.32 23.74
CA ILE A 771 -22.78 27.95 23.20
C ILE A 771 -21.89 27.87 21.94
N ILE A 772 -21.97 28.89 21.09
CA ILE A 772 -21.15 29.00 19.88
C ILE A 772 -19.66 29.08 20.25
N GLU A 773 -19.30 29.85 21.27
CA GLU A 773 -17.93 29.95 21.78
C GLU A 773 -17.36 28.59 22.18
N LYS A 774 -18.12 27.82 22.98
CA LYS A 774 -17.70 26.49 23.40
C LYS A 774 -17.46 25.56 22.20
N CYS A 775 -18.37 25.56 21.25
CA CYS A 775 -18.28 24.75 20.03
C CYS A 775 -17.04 25.11 19.19
N VAL A 776 -16.77 26.38 18.98
CA VAL A 776 -15.65 26.82 18.13
C VAL A 776 -14.30 26.60 18.81
N VAL A 777 -14.19 26.91 20.11
CA VAL A 777 -12.91 26.90 20.84
C VAL A 777 -12.53 25.52 21.36
N GLU A 778 -13.46 24.79 21.99
CA GLU A 778 -13.15 23.50 22.60
C GLU A 778 -13.27 22.33 21.61
N GLN A 779 -14.18 22.43 20.64
CA GLN A 779 -14.47 21.34 19.69
C GLN A 779 -13.86 21.59 18.29
N GLY A 780 -13.17 22.72 18.09
CA GLY A 780 -12.40 23.02 16.87
C GLY A 780 -13.24 23.28 15.61
N TYR A 781 -14.48 23.78 15.75
CA TYR A 781 -15.34 24.04 14.60
C TYR A 781 -15.02 25.36 13.88
N SER A 782 -15.15 25.37 12.55
CA SER A 782 -14.89 26.54 11.71
C SER A 782 -15.89 27.67 11.93
N LEU A 783 -15.39 28.92 11.97
CA LEU A 783 -16.21 30.16 11.95
C LEU A 783 -17.09 30.28 10.70
N SER A 784 -16.84 29.52 9.63
CA SER A 784 -17.70 29.51 8.42
C SER A 784 -19.14 29.12 8.71
N TYR A 785 -19.38 28.30 9.74
CA TYR A 785 -20.70 27.81 10.14
C TYR A 785 -21.47 28.81 11.02
N VAL A 786 -20.82 29.90 11.46
CA VAL A 786 -21.40 30.89 12.38
C VAL A 786 -22.00 32.08 11.61
N PRO A 787 -23.11 32.68 12.07
CA PRO A 787 -23.68 33.88 11.44
C PRO A 787 -22.79 35.12 11.56
N ASP A 788 -22.91 36.03 10.59
CA ASP A 788 -22.11 37.25 10.53
C ASP A 788 -22.35 38.22 11.71
N SER A 789 -23.54 38.15 12.33
CA SER A 789 -23.88 38.90 13.54
C SER A 789 -22.99 38.53 14.73
N VAL A 790 -22.72 37.24 14.90
CA VAL A 790 -21.91 36.67 15.99
C VAL A 790 -20.42 36.83 15.70
N LYS A 791 -20.02 36.76 14.43
CA LYS A 791 -18.63 37.04 13.98
C LYS A 791 -18.16 38.47 14.28
N ARG A 792 -19.06 39.40 14.65
CA ARG A 792 -18.70 40.75 15.10
C ARG A 792 -18.16 40.78 16.54
N ASN A 793 -18.28 39.69 17.30
CA ASN A 793 -17.73 39.60 18.65
C ASN A 793 -16.21 39.36 18.59
N ARG A 794 -15.43 40.42 18.82
CA ARG A 794 -13.95 40.37 18.78
C ARG A 794 -13.36 39.31 19.71
N SER A 795 -13.87 39.16 20.93
CA SER A 795 -13.33 38.20 21.92
C SER A 795 -13.51 36.74 21.48
N LEU A 796 -14.69 36.40 20.95
CA LEU A 796 -14.98 35.08 20.38
C LEU A 796 -14.03 34.78 19.22
N VAL A 797 -13.90 35.72 18.29
CA VAL A 797 -13.09 35.54 17.08
C VAL A 797 -11.62 35.35 17.41
N ILE A 798 -11.05 36.10 18.37
CA ILE A 798 -9.66 35.92 18.79
C ILE A 798 -9.45 34.50 19.34
N LYS A 799 -10.33 34.02 20.22
CA LYS A 799 -10.24 32.66 20.76
C LYS A 799 -10.36 31.60 19.67
N ALA A 800 -11.25 31.80 18.70
CA ALA A 800 -11.44 30.92 17.56
C ALA A 800 -10.20 30.84 16.66
N VAL A 801 -9.59 31.98 16.34
CA VAL A 801 -8.38 32.05 15.50
C VAL A 801 -7.15 31.50 16.23
N ASN A 802 -7.07 31.67 17.56
CA ASN A 802 -5.98 31.09 18.35
C ASN A 802 -6.08 29.57 18.46
N ALA A 803 -7.30 29.01 18.48
CA ALA A 803 -7.53 27.57 18.43
C ALA A 803 -7.21 26.99 17.05
N ASP A 804 -7.62 27.67 15.98
CA ASP A 804 -7.34 27.30 14.59
C ASP A 804 -7.17 28.57 13.72
N MET A 805 -5.95 28.75 13.18
CA MET A 805 -5.58 29.95 12.43
C MET A 805 -6.39 30.13 11.14
N ASP A 806 -6.92 29.04 10.54
CA ASP A 806 -7.71 29.12 9.31
C ASP A 806 -9.02 29.90 9.48
N ASN A 807 -9.51 30.00 10.72
CA ASN A 807 -10.69 30.79 11.06
C ASN A 807 -10.55 32.27 10.68
N ILE A 808 -9.33 32.80 10.51
CA ILE A 808 -9.08 34.19 10.12
C ILE A 808 -9.69 34.54 8.75
N LEU A 809 -9.82 33.56 7.85
CA LEU A 809 -10.43 33.74 6.51
C LEU A 809 -11.93 34.05 6.58
N HIS A 810 -12.57 33.73 7.71
CA HIS A 810 -13.99 33.95 7.94
C HIS A 810 -14.28 35.16 8.84
N VAL A 811 -13.25 35.90 9.24
CA VAL A 811 -13.38 37.09 10.07
C VAL A 811 -13.84 38.29 9.22
N PRO A 812 -14.84 39.07 9.67
CA PRO A 812 -15.24 40.29 8.98
C PRO A 812 -14.05 41.24 8.80
N HIS A 813 -13.84 41.72 7.57
CA HIS A 813 -12.70 42.60 7.24
C HIS A 813 -12.62 43.86 8.10
N GLU A 814 -13.75 44.34 8.64
CA GLU A 814 -13.85 45.50 9.53
C GLU A 814 -13.11 45.30 10.87
N LEU A 815 -12.96 44.05 11.34
CA LEU A 815 -12.31 43.73 12.60
C LEU A 815 -10.79 43.48 12.45
N ILE A 816 -10.31 43.30 11.22
CA ILE A 816 -8.90 42.95 10.95
C ILE A 816 -8.06 44.23 10.90
N ASP A 817 -7.72 44.74 12.09
CA ASP A 817 -6.76 45.83 12.30
C ASP A 817 -5.42 45.34 12.86
N LYS A 818 -4.43 46.24 13.00
CA LYS A 818 -3.10 45.90 13.52
C LYS A 818 -3.19 45.35 14.94
N GLU A 819 -3.99 45.99 15.78
CA GLU A 819 -4.16 45.62 17.19
C GLU A 819 -4.73 44.20 17.32
N PHE A 820 -5.72 43.86 16.49
CA PHE A 820 -6.33 42.54 16.41
C PHE A 820 -5.29 41.48 16.07
N ILE A 821 -4.49 41.71 15.02
CA ILE A 821 -3.46 40.75 14.59
C ILE A 821 -2.38 40.59 15.67
N MET A 822 -2.06 41.66 16.38
CA MET A 822 -1.10 41.64 17.49
C MET A 822 -1.65 40.94 18.76
N GLU A 823 -2.96 40.85 18.95
CA GLU A 823 -3.60 40.08 20.03
C GLU A 823 -3.64 38.55 19.74
N LEU A 824 -3.55 38.13 18.48
CA LEU A 824 -3.60 36.70 18.11
C LEU A 824 -2.36 35.93 18.62
N SER A 825 -2.54 34.78 19.26
CA SER A 825 -1.46 33.90 19.72
C SER A 825 -1.74 32.42 19.36
N PRO A 826 -1.87 32.08 18.07
CA PRO A 826 -2.02 30.70 17.62
C PRO A 826 -0.70 29.93 17.77
N ALA A 827 -0.78 28.59 17.88
CA ALA A 827 0.41 27.73 17.93
C ALA A 827 1.30 27.83 16.67
N LYS A 828 0.69 28.05 15.50
CA LYS A 828 1.37 28.34 14.23
C LYS A 828 0.73 29.56 13.58
N PHE A 829 1.46 30.66 13.48
CA PHE A 829 0.96 31.87 12.83
C PHE A 829 1.26 31.85 11.33
N ASN A 830 0.24 31.90 10.49
CA ASN A 830 0.40 31.88 9.03
C ASN A 830 0.10 33.26 8.42
N ILE A 831 1.14 33.98 8.00
CA ILE A 831 1.01 35.32 7.41
C ILE A 831 0.23 35.32 6.08
N LEU A 832 0.19 34.18 5.37
CA LEU A 832 -0.49 34.08 4.08
C LEU A 832 -2.01 34.18 4.18
N LEU A 833 -2.56 33.99 5.37
CA LEU A 833 -4.00 34.14 5.60
C LEU A 833 -4.40 35.60 5.83
N LEU A 834 -3.43 36.50 6.07
CA LEU A 834 -3.68 37.93 6.27
C LEU A 834 -3.80 38.68 4.93
N PRO A 835 -4.57 39.79 4.89
CA PRO A 835 -4.57 40.71 3.75
C PRO A 835 -3.17 41.24 3.40
N LEU A 836 -2.90 41.46 2.11
CA LEU A 836 -1.58 41.91 1.60
C LEU A 836 -1.00 43.14 2.31
N LYS A 837 -1.87 44.06 2.75
CA LYS A 837 -1.49 45.27 3.50
C LYS A 837 -0.69 44.93 4.77
N TRP A 838 -1.12 43.91 5.53
CA TRP A 838 -0.54 43.55 6.82
C TRP A 838 0.69 42.66 6.70
N ARG A 839 0.88 42.00 5.54
CA ARG A 839 2.09 41.22 5.24
C ARG A 839 3.33 42.10 5.08
N ARG A 840 3.15 43.42 4.94
CA ARG A 840 4.24 44.41 4.85
C ARG A 840 4.50 45.14 6.18
N ASP A 841 3.76 44.83 7.24
CA ASP A 841 3.99 45.45 8.55
C ASP A 841 5.08 44.70 9.31
N ARG A 842 6.12 45.42 9.72
CA ARG A 842 7.33 44.86 10.33
C ARG A 842 7.04 44.06 11.62
N ASP A 843 6.16 44.56 12.47
CA ASP A 843 5.89 43.93 13.78
C ASP A 843 5.13 42.60 13.59
N ILE A 844 4.21 42.57 12.64
CA ILE A 844 3.44 41.36 12.27
C ILE A 844 4.36 40.32 11.64
N VAL A 845 5.29 40.75 10.78
CA VAL A 845 6.28 39.87 10.15
C VAL A 845 7.20 39.23 11.19
N LEU A 846 7.73 40.00 12.15
CA LEU A 846 8.58 39.47 13.22
C LEU A 846 7.83 38.43 14.06
N LYS A 847 6.60 38.73 14.46
CA LYS A 847 5.74 37.79 15.20
C LYS A 847 5.46 36.50 14.43
N ALA A 848 5.25 36.61 13.11
CA ALA A 848 5.04 35.45 12.25
C ALA A 848 6.31 34.59 12.11
N LEU A 849 7.49 35.22 12.02
CA LEU A 849 8.78 34.53 11.97
C LEU A 849 9.10 33.80 13.28
N GLU A 850 8.80 34.40 14.43
CA GLU A 850 9.06 33.79 15.76
C GLU A 850 8.22 32.53 16.01
N SER A 851 7.01 32.46 15.45
CA SER A 851 6.09 31.33 15.63
C SER A 851 6.12 30.31 14.49
N ASN A 852 6.58 30.72 13.29
CA ASN A 852 6.70 29.86 12.12
C ASN A 852 7.80 30.38 11.17
N GLY A 853 9.01 29.87 11.32
CA GLY A 853 10.20 30.28 10.59
C GLY A 853 10.07 30.14 9.07
N LYS A 854 9.30 29.15 8.59
CA LYS A 854 9.00 28.95 7.16
C LYS A 854 8.33 30.16 6.50
N THR A 855 7.75 31.05 7.29
CA THR A 855 7.14 32.31 6.83
C THR A 855 8.10 33.15 6.00
N ILE A 856 9.42 33.07 6.24
CA ILE A 856 10.45 33.84 5.54
C ILE A 856 10.39 33.69 4.01
N VAL A 857 9.96 32.52 3.51
CA VAL A 857 9.79 32.21 2.08
C VAL A 857 8.81 33.18 1.42
N TYR A 858 7.77 33.59 2.16
CA TYR A 858 6.65 34.37 1.66
C TYR A 858 6.80 35.89 1.88
N LEU A 859 7.90 36.34 2.48
CA LEU A 859 8.16 37.75 2.73
C LEU A 859 8.57 38.48 1.43
N SER A 860 8.40 39.81 1.42
CA SER A 860 8.90 40.64 0.33
C SER A 860 10.43 40.64 0.31
N GLU A 861 11.00 40.91 -0.88
CA GLU A 861 12.45 41.03 -1.05
C GLU A 861 13.06 42.14 -0.18
N GLU A 862 12.29 43.19 0.16
CA GLU A 862 12.71 44.23 1.10
C GLU A 862 13.03 43.65 2.49
N PHE A 863 12.11 42.85 3.06
CA PHE A 863 12.31 42.25 4.38
C PHE A 863 13.35 41.13 4.37
N LYS A 864 13.41 40.32 3.31
CA LYS A 864 14.50 39.33 3.16
C LYS A 864 15.86 40.03 3.15
N ASN A 865 15.98 41.16 2.45
CA ASN A 865 17.21 41.95 2.43
C ASN A 865 17.52 42.65 3.77
N GLU A 866 16.51 43.02 4.56
CA GLU A 866 16.69 43.56 5.92
C GLU A 866 17.19 42.47 6.89
N PHE A 867 16.57 41.29 6.86
CA PHE A 867 16.80 40.24 7.86
C PHE A 867 17.99 39.33 7.55
N LYS A 868 18.45 39.25 6.29
CA LYS A 868 19.56 38.37 5.89
C LYS A 868 20.85 38.58 6.70
N ASN A 869 21.08 39.77 7.25
CA ASN A 869 22.26 40.11 8.05
C ASN A 869 21.97 40.14 9.57
N ASN A 870 20.74 39.84 10.00
CA ASN A 870 20.35 39.93 11.40
C ASN A 870 20.33 38.55 12.07
N ARG A 871 21.47 38.20 12.71
CA ARG A 871 21.67 36.95 13.46
C ARG A 871 20.55 36.64 14.45
N GLU A 872 20.08 37.62 15.22
CA GLU A 872 19.09 37.39 16.27
C GLU A 872 17.72 36.99 15.70
N ILE A 873 17.25 37.68 14.65
CA ILE A 873 15.97 37.39 14.00
C ILE A 873 16.02 36.01 13.34
N LEU A 874 17.12 35.70 12.66
CA LEU A 874 17.31 34.42 11.98
C LEU A 874 17.34 33.26 12.97
N LEU A 875 18.09 33.35 14.07
CA LEU A 875 18.13 32.31 15.11
C LEU A 875 16.76 32.10 15.77
N LYS A 876 15.99 33.18 16.02
CA LYS A 876 14.62 33.07 16.54
C LYS A 876 13.71 32.32 15.56
N ALA A 877 13.81 32.60 14.27
CA ALA A 877 13.04 31.89 13.25
C ALA A 877 13.47 30.41 13.14
N MET A 878 14.78 30.13 13.25
CA MET A 878 15.35 28.79 13.13
C MET A 878 14.87 27.81 14.22
N LYS A 879 14.46 28.30 15.39
CA LYS A 879 13.87 27.47 16.45
C LYS A 879 12.68 26.64 16.00
N THR A 880 11.96 27.10 14.98
CA THR A 880 10.73 26.47 14.51
C THR A 880 10.87 25.76 13.16
N ASP A 881 11.84 26.13 12.32
CA ASP A 881 12.07 25.55 10.98
C ASP A 881 13.53 25.78 10.52
N SER A 882 14.11 24.91 9.69
CA SER A 882 15.50 25.01 9.21
C SER A 882 15.67 25.96 8.00
N ILE A 883 14.59 26.21 7.25
CA ILE A 883 14.61 27.01 6.01
C ILE A 883 15.20 28.43 6.16
N PRO A 884 15.01 29.17 7.27
CA PRO A 884 15.57 30.52 7.42
C PRO A 884 17.08 30.63 7.20
N PHE A 885 17.85 29.55 7.37
CA PHE A 885 19.29 29.55 7.12
C PHE A 885 19.65 29.93 5.68
N ILE A 886 18.89 29.43 4.70
CA ILE A 886 19.14 29.66 3.26
C ILE A 886 18.98 31.14 2.90
N TYR A 887 18.23 31.91 3.70
CA TYR A 887 17.99 33.34 3.48
C TYR A 887 18.96 34.24 4.24
N ALA A 888 19.86 33.68 5.05
CA ALA A 888 20.98 34.43 5.63
C ALA A 888 21.93 34.93 4.52
N SER A 889 22.68 35.99 4.76
CA SER A 889 23.70 36.45 3.81
C SER A 889 24.82 35.44 3.65
N GLU A 890 25.50 35.45 2.51
CA GLU A 890 26.66 34.58 2.26
C GLU A 890 27.75 34.74 3.35
N GLU A 891 27.91 35.94 3.90
CA GLU A 891 28.83 36.19 5.02
C GLU A 891 28.45 35.40 6.28
N LEU A 892 27.16 35.35 6.63
CA LEU A 892 26.67 34.59 7.80
C LEU A 892 26.63 33.08 7.52
N GLN A 893 26.26 32.66 6.32
CA GLN A 893 26.24 31.23 5.97
C GLN A 893 27.64 30.59 6.04
N ASN A 894 28.69 31.39 5.82
CA ASN A 894 30.09 30.99 5.93
C ASN A 894 30.76 31.44 7.26
N ASP A 895 29.96 31.92 8.23
CA ASP A 895 30.45 32.19 9.59
C ASP A 895 30.28 30.93 10.45
N ARG A 896 31.41 30.29 10.78
CA ARG A 896 31.43 29.05 11.58
C ARG A 896 30.71 29.20 12.92
N GLU A 897 30.81 30.34 13.60
CA GLU A 897 30.14 30.54 14.89
C GLU A 897 28.63 30.61 14.71
N PHE A 898 28.17 31.30 13.67
CA PHE A 898 26.75 31.37 13.36
C PHE A 898 26.17 30.02 12.95
N VAL A 899 26.91 29.22 12.16
CA VAL A 899 26.52 27.86 11.80
C VAL A 899 26.39 26.99 13.05
N LEU A 900 27.37 27.04 13.95
CA LEU A 900 27.36 26.26 15.19
C LEU A 900 26.17 26.63 16.09
N GLU A 901 25.86 27.92 16.23
CA GLU A 901 24.65 28.36 16.95
C GLU A 901 23.34 27.93 16.27
N SER A 902 23.32 27.95 14.94
CA SER A 902 22.14 27.58 14.16
C SER A 902 21.80 26.10 14.33
N VAL A 903 22.81 25.21 14.22
CA VAL A 903 22.61 23.77 14.43
C VAL A 903 22.34 23.42 15.89
N ALA A 904 22.92 24.16 16.85
CA ALA A 904 22.61 24.00 18.27
C ALA A 904 21.16 24.40 18.60
N THR A 905 20.61 25.35 17.85
CA THR A 905 19.22 25.79 17.97
C THR A 905 18.25 24.80 17.31
N ASN A 906 18.60 24.28 16.13
CA ASN A 906 17.80 23.32 15.37
C ASN A 906 18.72 22.42 14.52
N GLY A 907 18.85 21.14 14.88
CA GLY A 907 19.75 20.18 14.22
C GLY A 907 19.48 20.01 12.72
N LYS A 908 18.22 20.16 12.27
CA LYS A 908 17.83 20.03 10.85
C LYS A 908 18.44 21.11 9.95
N VAL A 909 18.99 22.18 10.52
CA VAL A 909 19.75 23.19 9.76
C VAL A 909 20.94 22.57 9.03
N LEU A 910 21.50 21.46 9.52
CA LEU A 910 22.62 20.75 8.90
C LEU A 910 22.36 20.41 7.41
N ASN A 911 21.09 20.21 7.01
CA ASN A 911 20.71 19.98 5.60
C ASN A 911 21.00 21.18 4.67
N HIS A 912 21.10 22.38 5.21
CA HIS A 912 21.24 23.62 4.43
C HIS A 912 22.60 24.31 4.59
N VAL A 913 23.43 23.86 5.52
CA VAL A 913 24.75 24.44 5.73
C VAL A 913 25.68 24.09 4.56
N PRO A 914 26.67 24.95 4.25
CA PRO A 914 27.75 24.59 3.36
C PRO A 914 28.38 23.25 3.74
N LEU A 915 28.69 22.48 2.71
CA LEU A 915 29.21 21.11 2.79
C LEU A 915 30.48 20.99 3.65
N GLU A 916 31.29 22.05 3.73
CA GLU A 916 32.47 22.10 4.62
C GLU A 916 32.11 21.92 6.10
N TYR A 917 30.93 22.38 6.52
CA TYR A 917 30.44 22.24 7.89
C TYR A 917 29.69 20.92 8.14
N GLN A 918 29.19 20.27 7.08
CA GLN A 918 28.68 18.89 7.16
C GLN A 918 29.79 17.87 7.41
N LEU A 919 31.05 18.25 7.16
CA LEU A 919 32.27 17.48 7.43
C LEU A 919 32.93 17.84 8.77
N ASP A 920 32.48 18.90 9.44
CA ASP A 920 33.03 19.31 10.73
C ASP A 920 32.40 18.48 11.84
N ARG A 921 33.22 17.63 12.49
CA ARG A 921 32.80 16.74 13.56
C ARG A 921 32.08 17.48 14.69
N GLU A 922 32.53 18.68 15.06
CA GLU A 922 31.94 19.45 16.18
C GLU A 922 30.54 19.94 15.84
N ILE A 923 30.35 20.41 14.61
CA ILE A 923 29.06 20.91 14.12
C ILE A 923 28.07 19.76 13.99
N VAL A 924 28.47 18.64 13.40
CA VAL A 924 27.63 17.44 13.27
C VAL A 924 27.25 16.89 14.64
N LEU A 925 28.20 16.76 15.57
CA LEU A 925 27.92 16.30 16.93
C LEU A 925 26.95 17.24 17.66
N THR A 926 27.07 18.55 17.46
CA THR A 926 26.18 19.55 18.05
C THR A 926 24.77 19.46 17.46
N ALA A 927 24.66 19.26 16.15
CA ALA A 927 23.37 19.05 15.47
C ALA A 927 22.67 17.78 15.97
N VAL A 928 23.41 16.67 16.07
CA VAL A 928 22.90 15.37 16.55
C VAL A 928 22.47 15.42 18.01
N LYS A 929 23.18 16.18 18.87
CA LYS A 929 22.77 16.42 20.27
C LYS A 929 21.44 17.17 20.39
N ASN A 930 21.07 17.96 19.37
CA ASN A 930 19.80 18.67 19.33
C ASN A 930 18.68 17.79 18.74
N ASP A 931 18.93 17.14 17.59
CA ASP A 931 18.01 16.20 16.92
C ASP A 931 18.81 15.06 16.27
N GLY A 932 18.63 13.84 16.76
CA GLY A 932 19.36 12.65 16.30
C GLY A 932 19.13 12.33 14.81
N ASN A 933 17.99 12.72 14.24
CA ASN A 933 17.70 12.52 12.81
C ASN A 933 18.61 13.35 11.89
N SER A 934 19.28 14.37 12.44
CA SER A 934 20.15 15.26 11.65
C SER A 934 21.35 14.53 11.06
N ILE A 935 21.71 13.34 11.57
CA ILE A 935 22.83 12.53 11.06
C ILE A 935 22.68 12.16 9.58
N GLU A 936 21.44 12.07 9.07
CA GLU A 936 21.16 11.85 7.64
C GLU A 936 21.81 12.92 6.74
N PHE A 937 21.98 14.14 7.25
CA PHE A 937 22.57 15.26 6.52
C PHE A 937 24.08 15.43 6.78
N GLY A 938 24.66 14.63 7.69
CA GLY A 938 26.09 14.63 7.98
C GLY A 938 26.87 13.72 7.02
N ALA A 939 28.19 13.92 6.97
CA ALA A 939 29.04 13.04 6.20
C ALA A 939 28.98 11.58 6.69
N THR A 940 28.97 10.63 5.76
CA THR A 940 28.81 9.20 6.06
C THR A 940 29.95 8.63 6.92
N CYS A 941 31.11 9.28 6.97
CA CYS A 941 32.21 8.88 7.86
C CYS A 941 31.84 8.89 9.35
N PHE A 942 30.87 9.72 9.75
CA PHE A 942 30.39 9.79 11.15
C PHE A 942 29.50 8.63 11.57
N MET A 943 29.04 7.80 10.62
CA MET A 943 28.27 6.58 10.88
C MET A 943 29.09 5.48 11.58
N LYS A 944 30.43 5.59 11.54
CA LYS A 944 31.37 4.73 12.28
C LYS A 944 31.78 5.35 13.63
N ASP A 945 31.49 6.63 13.88
CA ASP A 945 31.90 7.30 15.12
C ASP A 945 30.93 6.91 16.25
N ARG A 946 31.44 6.08 17.17
CA ARG A 946 30.67 5.58 18.32
C ARG A 946 30.06 6.70 19.16
N GLU A 947 30.77 7.82 19.37
CA GLU A 947 30.25 8.91 20.19
C GLU A 947 29.08 9.62 19.50
N ILE A 948 29.19 9.87 18.20
CA ILE A 948 28.11 10.50 17.42
C ILE A 948 26.90 9.56 17.39
N MET A 949 27.11 8.28 17.06
CA MET A 949 26.02 7.29 17.01
C MET A 949 25.36 7.07 18.37
N TRP A 950 26.11 7.14 19.47
CA TRP A 950 25.54 7.15 20.81
C TRP A 950 24.59 8.34 21.02
N ASN A 951 24.99 9.54 20.62
CA ASN A 951 24.12 10.73 20.71
C ASN A 951 22.93 10.65 19.74
N VAL A 952 23.07 10.01 18.58
CA VAL A 952 21.95 9.73 17.67
C VAL A 952 20.90 8.89 18.38
N VAL A 953 21.30 7.76 18.98
CA VAL A 953 20.38 6.86 19.71
C VAL A 953 19.66 7.61 20.84
N GLN A 954 20.39 8.41 21.63
CA GLN A 954 19.82 9.15 22.77
C GLN A 954 18.81 10.23 22.38
N ASN A 955 19.02 10.91 21.24
CA ASN A 955 18.23 12.07 20.83
C ASN A 955 17.36 11.80 19.58
N PHE A 956 17.11 10.53 19.26
CA PHE A 956 16.28 10.15 18.11
C PHE A 956 14.80 10.44 18.40
N LEU A 957 14.24 11.46 17.74
CA LEU A 957 12.83 11.82 17.89
C LEU A 957 11.97 10.94 16.97
N SER A 958 11.31 9.91 17.52
CA SER A 958 10.35 9.09 16.77
C SER A 958 9.01 9.80 16.61
N GLU A 959 8.87 10.65 15.60
CA GLU A 959 7.53 11.04 15.14
C GLU A 959 6.92 9.86 14.36
N LYS A 960 5.79 9.34 14.86
CA LYS A 960 4.85 8.39 14.22
C LYS A 960 5.19 7.98 12.77
N ASN A 961 6.19 7.12 12.60
CA ASN A 961 6.42 6.15 11.51
C ASN A 961 7.93 5.78 11.42
N THR A 962 8.29 4.67 12.05
CA THR A 962 9.15 3.60 11.49
C THR A 962 10.52 3.97 10.88
N SER A 963 11.40 4.68 11.58
CA SER A 963 12.84 4.64 11.27
C SER A 963 13.63 4.46 12.57
N ASN A 964 14.62 3.56 12.57
CA ASN A 964 15.43 3.24 13.75
C ASN A 964 16.83 3.86 13.63
N PRO A 965 17.43 4.43 14.69
CA PRO A 965 18.76 5.04 14.63
C PRO A 965 19.88 4.09 14.16
N LEU A 966 19.75 2.78 14.37
CA LEU A 966 20.75 1.80 13.94
C LEU A 966 20.84 1.63 12.41
N ILE A 967 19.83 2.09 11.66
CA ILE A 967 19.86 2.04 10.19
C ILE A 967 21.06 2.81 9.62
N TYR A 968 21.47 3.90 10.28
CA TYR A 968 22.60 4.72 9.86
C TYR A 968 23.94 4.20 10.39
N GLY A 969 23.95 3.31 11.40
CA GLY A 969 25.18 2.80 11.98
C GLY A 969 25.92 1.84 11.04
N SER A 970 27.26 1.88 11.07
CA SER A 970 28.07 0.83 10.45
C SER A 970 27.87 -0.53 11.12
N PHE A 971 28.35 -1.60 10.49
CA PHE A 971 28.26 -2.95 11.07
C PHE A 971 28.90 -3.05 12.48
N GLU A 972 30.05 -2.40 12.69
CA GLU A 972 30.72 -2.34 13.99
C GLU A 972 29.81 -1.73 15.07
N ILE A 973 29.04 -0.69 14.71
CA ILE A 973 28.07 -0.04 15.60
C ILE A 973 26.85 -0.94 15.85
N ARG A 974 26.38 -1.68 14.84
CA ARG A 974 25.28 -2.65 14.96
C ARG A 974 25.67 -3.94 15.70
N SER A 975 26.97 -4.16 15.89
CA SER A 975 27.55 -5.24 16.70
C SER A 975 27.96 -4.76 18.10
N ASP A 976 27.92 -3.45 18.38
CA ASP A 976 28.23 -2.91 19.70
C ASP A 976 27.10 -3.23 20.67
N ARG A 977 27.35 -4.21 21.54
CA ARG A 977 26.41 -4.69 22.56
C ARG A 977 25.80 -3.56 23.39
N GLU A 978 26.59 -2.58 23.84
CA GLU A 978 26.09 -1.52 24.72
C GLU A 978 25.18 -0.55 23.95
N LEU A 979 25.57 -0.17 22.73
CA LEU A 979 24.85 0.78 21.91
C LEU A 979 23.52 0.19 21.41
N VAL A 980 23.51 -1.09 21.00
CA VAL A 980 22.29 -1.79 20.58
C VAL A 980 21.34 -1.97 21.77
N LEU A 981 21.83 -2.33 22.96
CA LEU A 981 20.99 -2.40 24.17
C LEU A 981 20.34 -1.05 24.48
N GLU A 982 21.09 0.05 24.32
CA GLU A 982 20.53 1.38 24.53
C GLU A 982 19.48 1.72 23.46
N ALA A 983 19.68 1.34 22.19
CA ALA A 983 18.66 1.50 21.15
C ALA A 983 17.37 0.71 21.46
N VAL A 984 17.49 -0.52 21.99
CA VAL A 984 16.35 -1.37 22.39
C VAL A 984 15.55 -0.74 23.53
N ARG A 985 16.19 0.02 24.44
CA ARG A 985 15.49 0.78 25.50
C ARG A 985 14.56 1.85 24.93
N HIS A 986 14.88 2.41 23.78
CA HIS A 986 14.03 3.37 23.09
C HIS A 986 12.97 2.70 22.20
N ASP A 987 13.39 1.72 21.39
CA ASP A 987 12.53 0.95 20.49
C ASP A 987 13.08 -0.47 20.28
N TYR A 988 12.32 -1.49 20.66
CA TYR A 988 12.73 -2.88 20.55
C TYR A 988 12.83 -3.38 19.09
N ASN A 989 12.22 -2.68 18.13
CA ASN A 989 12.42 -2.94 16.70
C ASN A 989 13.85 -2.60 16.22
N ALA A 990 14.69 -2.01 17.08
CA ALA A 990 16.12 -1.85 16.80
C ALA A 990 16.83 -3.17 16.49
N LEU A 991 16.32 -4.29 17.04
CA LEU A 991 16.89 -5.61 16.85
C LEU A 991 16.79 -6.11 15.40
N ASP A 992 15.92 -5.54 14.56
CA ASP A 992 15.89 -5.80 13.11
C ASP A 992 17.22 -5.46 12.42
N TYR A 993 17.95 -4.50 12.97
CA TYR A 993 19.23 -4.02 12.42
C TYR A 993 20.44 -4.50 13.23
N ALA A 994 20.23 -5.26 14.31
CA ALA A 994 21.31 -5.77 15.14
C ALA A 994 22.05 -6.92 14.43
N ALA A 995 23.33 -7.09 14.73
CA ALA A 995 24.08 -8.22 14.21
C ALA A 995 23.52 -9.56 14.72
N GLN A 996 23.41 -10.55 13.83
CA GLN A 996 22.85 -11.87 14.16
C GLN A 996 23.59 -12.59 15.30
N GLU A 997 24.89 -12.29 15.47
CA GLU A 997 25.71 -12.81 16.57
C GLU A 997 25.13 -12.45 17.94
N LEU A 998 24.66 -11.20 18.10
CA LEU A 998 24.02 -10.74 19.32
C LEU A 998 22.65 -11.43 19.52
N LEU A 999 21.89 -11.64 18.44
CA LEU A 999 20.59 -12.34 18.49
C LEU A 999 20.71 -13.83 18.86
N CYS A 1000 21.90 -14.41 18.72
CA CYS A 1000 22.22 -15.78 19.14
C CYS A 1000 22.80 -15.86 20.56
N ASP A 1001 23.23 -14.74 21.14
CA ASP A 1001 23.80 -14.68 22.49
C ASP A 1001 22.69 -14.71 23.55
N GLU A 1002 22.70 -15.77 24.36
CA GLU A 1002 21.72 -15.98 25.42
C GLU A 1002 21.71 -14.84 26.46
N GLU A 1003 22.89 -14.35 26.85
CA GLU A 1003 23.03 -13.31 27.88
C GLU A 1003 22.55 -11.96 27.35
N PHE A 1004 22.90 -11.64 26.10
CA PHE A 1004 22.42 -10.44 25.42
C PHE A 1004 20.90 -10.45 25.28
N MET A 1005 20.34 -11.54 24.75
CA MET A 1005 18.89 -11.64 24.57
C MET A 1005 18.15 -11.62 25.90
N THR A 1006 18.72 -12.17 26.98
CA THR A 1006 18.16 -12.02 28.32
C THR A 1006 18.06 -10.55 28.71
N GLN A 1007 19.10 -9.75 28.49
CA GLN A 1007 19.11 -8.31 28.78
C GLN A 1007 18.10 -7.54 27.92
N CYS A 1008 17.93 -7.89 26.64
CA CYS A 1008 16.91 -7.28 25.76
C CYS A 1008 15.48 -7.61 26.22
N VAL A 1009 15.24 -8.85 26.64
CA VAL A 1009 13.93 -9.30 27.15
C VAL A 1009 13.61 -8.66 28.51
N GLU A 1010 14.61 -8.42 29.37
CA GLU A 1010 14.47 -7.64 30.61
C GLU A 1010 14.04 -6.19 30.34
N ILE A 1011 14.47 -5.60 29.22
CA ILE A 1011 14.05 -4.25 28.80
C ILE A 1011 12.63 -4.30 28.22
N ASN A 1012 12.40 -5.18 27.25
CA ASN A 1012 11.11 -5.37 26.61
C ASN A 1012 10.95 -6.83 26.15
N ILE A 1013 9.90 -7.48 26.63
CA ILE A 1013 9.61 -8.89 26.35
C ILE A 1013 9.42 -9.19 24.86
N ASN A 1014 8.93 -8.21 24.08
CA ASN A 1014 8.73 -8.36 22.65
C ASN A 1014 10.04 -8.56 21.88
N SER A 1015 11.19 -8.19 22.46
CA SER A 1015 12.52 -8.46 21.91
C SER A 1015 12.76 -9.94 21.62
N LEU A 1016 12.06 -10.84 22.33
CA LEU A 1016 12.15 -12.29 22.13
C LEU A 1016 11.77 -12.71 20.71
N MET A 1017 10.96 -11.92 19.98
CA MET A 1017 10.60 -12.19 18.58
C MET A 1017 11.81 -12.20 17.65
N TYR A 1018 12.81 -11.37 17.96
CA TYR A 1018 14.05 -11.23 17.20
C TYR A 1018 15.13 -12.21 17.65
N ALA A 1019 14.93 -12.89 18.78
CA ALA A 1019 15.86 -13.90 19.23
C ALA A 1019 16.02 -14.99 18.17
N HIS A 1020 17.24 -15.51 18.03
CA HIS A 1020 17.48 -16.61 17.13
C HIS A 1020 16.59 -17.83 17.47
N TYR A 1021 16.18 -18.61 16.47
CA TYR A 1021 15.23 -19.72 16.66
C TYR A 1021 15.72 -20.70 17.74
N GLN A 1022 17.04 -20.96 17.83
CA GLN A 1022 17.61 -21.83 18.86
C GLN A 1022 17.28 -21.37 20.28
N LEU A 1023 17.22 -20.06 20.53
CA LEU A 1023 16.83 -19.52 21.84
C LEU A 1023 15.31 -19.58 22.00
N ARG A 1024 14.54 -19.18 20.97
CA ARG A 1024 13.06 -19.19 21.00
C ARG A 1024 12.46 -20.57 21.29
N PHE A 1025 13.09 -21.64 20.84
CA PHE A 1025 12.63 -23.03 21.08
C PHE A 1025 13.41 -23.76 22.18
N ASN A 1026 14.39 -23.12 22.85
CA ASN A 1026 15.14 -23.73 23.94
C ASN A 1026 14.37 -23.66 25.27
N ILE A 1027 13.81 -24.81 25.66
CA ILE A 1027 13.03 -24.97 26.89
C ILE A 1027 13.81 -24.56 28.14
N ASP A 1028 15.11 -24.82 28.21
CA ASP A 1028 15.91 -24.48 29.40
C ASP A 1028 16.19 -22.98 29.48
N PHE A 1029 16.34 -22.29 28.34
CA PHE A 1029 16.42 -20.83 28.27
C PHE A 1029 15.10 -20.19 28.68
N LEU A 1030 13.97 -20.61 28.10
CA LEU A 1030 12.64 -20.12 28.47
C LEU A 1030 12.31 -20.37 29.95
N LYS A 1031 12.71 -21.52 30.51
CA LYS A 1031 12.58 -21.80 31.95
C LYS A 1031 13.43 -20.88 32.81
N ARG A 1032 14.61 -20.45 32.35
CA ARG A 1032 15.44 -19.48 33.07
C ARG A 1032 14.80 -18.10 33.08
N LEU A 1033 14.24 -17.66 31.95
CA LEU A 1033 13.46 -16.41 31.85
C LEU A 1033 12.20 -16.42 32.73
N ASN A 1034 11.56 -17.57 32.90
CA ASN A 1034 10.43 -17.71 33.82
C ASN A 1034 10.87 -17.67 35.30
N LYS A 1035 12.03 -18.26 35.64
CA LYS A 1035 12.59 -18.20 37.01
C LYS A 1035 12.96 -16.79 37.47
N THR A 1036 13.22 -15.88 36.53
CA THR A 1036 13.49 -14.46 36.81
C THR A 1036 12.20 -13.62 36.90
N GLU A 1037 11.01 -14.25 36.87
CA GLU A 1037 9.68 -13.61 36.91
C GLU A 1037 9.42 -12.63 35.75
N ILE A 1038 10.20 -12.67 34.67
CA ILE A 1038 10.06 -11.76 33.51
C ILE A 1038 8.81 -12.13 32.68
N ILE A 1039 8.48 -13.41 32.61
CA ILE A 1039 7.29 -13.94 31.92
C ILE A 1039 6.20 -14.16 32.98
N SER A 1040 5.09 -13.43 32.88
CA SER A 1040 3.94 -13.52 33.80
C SER A 1040 2.73 -14.18 33.13
N GLU A 1041 1.76 -14.68 33.91
CA GLU A 1041 0.49 -15.22 33.38
C GLU A 1041 -0.31 -14.21 32.54
N THR A 1042 -0.02 -12.91 32.67
CA THR A 1042 -0.70 -11.82 31.95
C THR A 1042 0.04 -11.34 30.71
N THR A 1043 1.22 -11.87 30.42
CA THR A 1043 2.03 -11.45 29.28
C THR A 1043 1.53 -12.12 28.00
N ASP A 1044 1.05 -11.33 27.03
CA ASP A 1044 0.69 -11.83 25.71
C ASP A 1044 1.96 -12.09 24.88
N LEU A 1045 2.24 -13.36 24.62
CA LEU A 1045 3.40 -13.82 23.86
C LEU A 1045 3.03 -14.24 22.43
N HIS A 1046 1.76 -14.15 22.02
CA HIS A 1046 1.29 -14.63 20.72
C HIS A 1046 1.98 -13.93 19.53
N ASP A 1047 2.31 -12.65 19.67
CA ASP A 1047 2.99 -11.88 18.63
C ASP A 1047 4.52 -12.10 18.60
N CYS A 1048 5.10 -12.64 19.68
CA CYS A 1048 6.56 -12.71 19.87
C CYS A 1048 7.13 -14.12 19.76
N ILE A 1049 6.30 -15.11 20.04
CA ILE A 1049 6.59 -16.52 19.93
C ILE A 1049 5.45 -17.12 19.12
N ASP A 1050 5.74 -17.88 18.07
CA ASP A 1050 4.74 -18.69 17.39
C ASP A 1050 4.26 -19.79 18.34
N ILE A 1051 3.32 -19.43 19.21
CA ILE A 1051 2.78 -20.29 20.26
C ILE A 1051 1.94 -21.40 19.66
N GLU A 1052 1.25 -21.16 18.54
CA GLU A 1052 0.51 -22.22 17.84
C GLU A 1052 1.47 -23.24 17.22
N GLY A 1053 2.58 -22.78 16.64
CA GLY A 1053 3.70 -23.61 16.25
C GLY A 1053 4.25 -24.40 17.44
N LEU A 1054 4.72 -23.73 18.51
CA LEU A 1054 5.32 -24.36 19.70
C LEU A 1054 4.38 -25.32 20.44
N LEU A 1055 3.10 -24.99 20.57
CA LEU A 1055 2.06 -25.87 21.12
C LEU A 1055 1.72 -27.01 20.16
N GLY A 1056 1.87 -26.79 18.85
CA GLY A 1056 1.84 -27.82 17.82
C GLY A 1056 3.01 -28.81 17.95
N TYR A 1057 4.22 -28.33 18.26
CA TYR A 1057 5.43 -29.14 18.42
C TYR A 1057 5.58 -29.80 19.82
N TYR A 1058 5.00 -29.23 20.89
CA TYR A 1058 5.18 -29.71 22.28
C TYR A 1058 3.93 -29.55 23.19
N PRO A 1059 2.98 -30.50 23.18
CA PRO A 1059 1.70 -30.37 23.91
C PRO A 1059 1.81 -30.41 25.44
N LYS A 1060 2.92 -30.92 25.99
CA LYS A 1060 3.17 -30.96 27.45
C LYS A 1060 3.37 -29.58 28.07
N LEU A 1061 3.58 -28.54 27.25
CA LEU A 1061 3.72 -27.15 27.68
C LEU A 1061 2.38 -26.45 27.92
N LYS A 1062 1.24 -27.03 27.52
CA LYS A 1062 -0.11 -26.44 27.70
C LYS A 1062 -0.55 -26.26 29.16
N GLY A 1063 0.17 -26.87 30.12
CA GLY A 1063 -0.05 -26.65 31.56
C GLY A 1063 1.11 -25.93 32.25
N LEU A 1064 2.07 -25.40 31.47
CA LEU A 1064 3.31 -24.76 31.92
C LEU A 1064 3.39 -23.31 31.42
N ILE A 1065 2.85 -23.04 30.23
CA ILE A 1065 2.28 -21.76 29.78
C ILE A 1065 0.89 -21.66 30.39
#